data_AF-A0A925SMT4-F1
#
_entry.id   AF-A0A925SMT4-F1
#
_cell.length_a   1.000
_cell.length_b   1.000
_cell.length_c   1.000
_cell.angle_alpha   90.00
_cell.angle_beta   90.00
_cell.angle_gamma   90.00
#
_symmetry.space_group_name_H-M   'P 1'
#
loop_
_entity.id
_entity.type
_entity.pdbx_description
1 polymer ?
#
loop_
_entity_poly.entity_id
_entity_poly.type
_entity_poly.pdbx_seq_one_letter_code
_entity_poly.pdbx_strand_id
1 'polypeptide(L)'
;IPNDITKKTPASFEPSLDYVVVKWPRWAFEKFPGADTTLTSAMKSVGEAMAIGRTFKESFQKALRSLEVGAFGFGGGKLGGDELPDDKTIRSKLATPNNERVFYLRYAFMAGYTVEQIFDLSKIDPWFLTQLKEIYELEVELKRYNLKAVPLPLLRRAKQAGFSDAQLAVILKAPDLFAVRTARKERGVGTTYRLVDTCAAEFEAFTPYYYSSYGDENEILPGKGKKKIMILGGGPNRIGQGIEFDYCCVHASFALREAGFETVMVNSNPETVSTDYDTSDRLYFEPLTLEDVLEIYEQEQCSGVIVQFGGQTPLNLATALKKAGVNVIGTSPESIEAAEDRRLFSAILEETNLMSPAHRTAMSEADALKAAHDLGFPVLLRPSFVLGGRGMFIVYSEDEFKAVVRQAFDVMPDKPVLIDKFLEDAIELDVDCISDGTTTVIGGMLEHIEFAGVHSGDAAMVMPPHTLGKAMLDTVRAASHALAKALKVVGLMNVQFAIKDNQLYVLEVNPRASRTVPFVAKAIGVPLAKLAARVMTGSKLADLGFTRELTPKHWCVKEAVFPFARFPGATIVLSPEMRSTGEVMGIDADLGIAFAKAQAAAKPGLPTSGNVFLSVKDSDKPRVVDIARQLVALGFNIYSTGGTVKVLADNGVPVHHVAKIDEGRPNTVDMIKNGQIQLIINTPAGQIPRQDENKIRAAAYAHSVCIMTTLTGARAALRGIKALKSEQLGVKPIQGYKGNVVTI
;
A
#
# COMPACT_ATOMS: atom_id res chain seq x y z
N ILE A 1 -30.58 -8.29 24.09
CA ILE A 1 -29.17 -7.91 23.81
C ILE A 1 -29.07 -6.42 24.10
N PRO A 2 -28.27 -6.00 25.08
CA PRO A 2 -28.03 -4.57 25.33
C PRO A 2 -27.26 -3.95 24.16
N ASN A 3 -27.47 -2.67 23.88
CA ASN A 3 -26.68 -1.87 22.96
C ASN A 3 -25.27 -1.67 23.55
N ASP A 4 -24.24 -2.00 22.79
CA ASP A 4 -22.84 -2.01 23.28
C ASP A 4 -22.32 -0.61 23.66
N ILE A 5 -22.82 0.45 23.03
CA ILE A 5 -22.36 1.84 23.25
C ILE A 5 -23.02 2.47 24.48
N THR A 6 -24.34 2.38 24.58
CA THR A 6 -25.11 2.97 25.70
C THR A 6 -25.20 2.04 26.92
N LYS A 7 -25.04 0.72 26.72
CA LYS A 7 -25.11 -0.35 27.74
C LYS A 7 -26.43 -0.46 28.54
N LYS A 8 -27.38 0.44 28.30
CA LYS A 8 -28.66 0.57 29.02
C LYS A 8 -29.87 0.32 28.12
N THR A 9 -29.76 0.56 26.82
CA THR A 9 -30.85 0.37 25.85
C THR A 9 -30.78 -1.00 25.18
N PRO A 10 -31.89 -1.57 24.67
CA PRO A 10 -31.84 -2.81 23.87
C PRO A 10 -31.31 -2.52 22.46
N ALA A 11 -30.79 -3.54 21.78
CA ALA A 11 -30.38 -3.46 20.38
C ALA A 11 -31.56 -3.26 19.38
N SER A 12 -32.81 -3.39 19.85
CA SER A 12 -34.03 -3.24 19.04
C SER A 12 -34.52 -1.79 19.00
N PHE A 13 -33.74 -0.91 18.36
CA PHE A 13 -34.08 0.50 18.13
C PHE A 13 -33.46 0.97 16.80
N GLU A 14 -33.88 2.13 16.31
CA GLU A 14 -33.28 2.79 15.16
C GLU A 14 -32.33 3.90 15.66
N PRO A 15 -31.04 3.87 15.30
CA PRO A 15 -30.11 4.91 15.73
C PRO A 15 -30.52 6.30 15.24
N SER A 16 -30.38 7.29 16.12
CA SER A 16 -30.49 8.71 15.77
C SER A 16 -29.10 9.34 15.88
N LEU A 17 -28.69 10.07 14.83
CA LEU A 17 -27.37 10.69 14.77
C LEU A 17 -27.53 12.21 14.79
N ASP A 18 -26.77 12.90 15.63
CA ASP A 18 -26.71 14.36 15.70
C ASP A 18 -25.52 14.94 14.94
N TYR A 19 -25.02 14.17 13.97
CA TYR A 19 -23.88 14.49 13.11
C TYR A 19 -24.09 13.95 11.69
N VAL A 20 -23.24 14.40 10.77
CA VAL A 20 -23.19 13.96 9.37
C VAL A 20 -21.93 13.13 9.14
N VAL A 21 -22.11 11.95 8.56
CA VAL A 21 -21.02 11.09 8.11
C VAL A 21 -20.84 11.25 6.61
N VAL A 22 -19.62 11.52 6.17
CA VAL A 22 -19.25 11.53 4.75
C VAL A 22 -18.21 10.46 4.51
N LYS A 23 -18.49 9.58 3.55
CA LYS A 23 -17.56 8.59 3.01
C LYS A 23 -17.12 9.03 1.63
N TRP A 24 -15.84 8.87 1.33
CA TRP A 24 -15.28 9.14 0.02
C TRP A 24 -14.38 8.00 -0.47
N PRO A 25 -14.59 7.44 -1.69
CA PRO A 25 -13.77 6.35 -2.19
C PRO A 25 -12.34 6.80 -2.54
N ARG A 26 -11.39 5.87 -2.47
CA ARG A 26 -9.99 6.03 -2.87
C ARG A 26 -9.73 5.24 -4.16
N TRP A 27 -9.12 5.86 -5.17
CA TRP A 27 -8.80 5.22 -6.46
C TRP A 27 -7.31 5.25 -6.75
N ALA A 28 -6.77 4.22 -7.41
CA ALA A 28 -5.36 4.13 -7.78
C ALA A 28 -5.17 4.05 -9.31
N PHE A 29 -5.91 4.85 -10.08
CA PHE A 29 -5.86 4.83 -11.55
C PHE A 29 -4.46 5.12 -12.11
N GLU A 30 -3.64 5.88 -11.40
CA GLU A 30 -2.25 6.15 -11.74
C GLU A 30 -1.41 4.88 -11.91
N LYS A 31 -1.81 3.75 -11.30
CA LYS A 31 -1.13 2.46 -11.40
C LYS A 31 -1.56 1.60 -12.59
N PHE A 32 -2.62 2.01 -13.30
CA PHE A 32 -3.22 1.26 -14.41
C PHE A 32 -3.28 2.13 -15.67
N PRO A 33 -2.12 2.48 -16.27
CA PRO A 33 -2.10 3.25 -17.50
C PRO A 33 -2.89 2.52 -18.60
N GLY A 34 -3.70 3.28 -19.35
CA GLY A 34 -4.60 2.75 -20.38
C GLY A 34 -5.96 2.28 -19.87
N ALA A 35 -6.17 2.18 -18.56
CA ALA A 35 -7.49 1.89 -18.00
C ALA A 35 -8.45 3.06 -18.20
N ASP A 36 -9.71 2.75 -18.51
CA ASP A 36 -10.78 3.75 -18.46
C ASP A 36 -11.02 4.21 -17.02
N THR A 37 -10.85 5.50 -16.76
CA THR A 37 -11.02 6.13 -15.44
C THR A 37 -12.45 6.57 -15.16
N THR A 38 -13.37 6.39 -16.11
CA THR A 38 -14.79 6.70 -15.94
C THR A 38 -15.39 5.84 -14.83
N LEU A 39 -16.12 6.49 -13.91
CA LEU A 39 -16.84 5.81 -12.85
C LEU A 39 -18.20 5.35 -13.38
N THR A 40 -18.52 4.08 -13.18
CA THR A 40 -19.74 3.43 -13.68
C THR A 40 -20.39 2.62 -12.56
N SER A 41 -21.37 1.77 -12.88
CA SER A 41 -21.91 0.78 -11.95
C SER A 41 -20.89 -0.26 -11.48
N ALA A 42 -19.79 -0.47 -12.21
CA ALA A 42 -18.71 -1.35 -11.80
C ALA A 42 -17.68 -0.61 -10.92
N MET A 43 -17.49 -1.08 -9.69
CA MET A 43 -16.53 -0.50 -8.76
C MET A 43 -15.09 -0.61 -9.26
N LYS A 44 -14.37 0.52 -9.17
CA LYS A 44 -12.93 0.67 -9.48
C LYS A 44 -12.12 1.28 -8.32
N SER A 45 -12.77 1.60 -7.20
CA SER A 45 -12.10 2.10 -5.99
C SER A 45 -11.34 0.95 -5.30
N VAL A 46 -10.25 1.30 -4.61
CA VAL A 46 -9.34 0.38 -3.91
C VAL A 46 -9.42 0.51 -2.38
N GLY A 47 -10.26 1.43 -1.89
CA GLY A 47 -10.54 1.68 -0.48
C GLY A 47 -11.40 2.92 -0.33
N GLU A 48 -11.49 3.45 0.88
CA GLU A 48 -12.34 4.59 1.23
C GLU A 48 -11.91 5.25 2.53
N ALA A 49 -12.17 6.55 2.63
CA ALA A 49 -12.04 7.32 3.85
C ALA A 49 -13.43 7.72 4.34
N MET A 50 -13.61 7.78 5.66
CA MET A 50 -14.81 8.31 6.29
C MET A 50 -14.44 9.47 7.22
N ALA A 51 -15.37 10.40 7.40
CA ALA A 51 -15.26 11.44 8.40
C ALA A 51 -16.63 11.74 9.01
N ILE A 52 -16.58 12.29 10.21
CA ILE A 52 -17.75 12.70 10.97
C ILE A 52 -17.61 14.20 11.29
N GLY A 53 -18.68 14.96 11.11
CA GLY A 53 -18.75 16.37 11.48
C GLY A 53 -20.18 16.77 11.83
N ARG A 54 -20.36 17.85 12.58
CA ARG A 54 -21.69 18.35 12.97
C ARG A 54 -22.45 18.96 11.80
N THR A 55 -21.75 19.31 10.73
CA THR A 55 -22.34 19.79 9.48
C THR A 55 -21.80 19.00 8.30
N PHE A 56 -22.54 19.02 7.19
CA PHE A 56 -22.07 18.42 5.94
C PHE A 56 -20.74 19.02 5.48
N LYS A 57 -20.57 20.35 5.56
CA LYS A 57 -19.34 21.03 5.12
C LYS A 57 -18.12 20.54 5.91
N GLU A 58 -18.27 20.46 7.22
CA GLU A 58 -17.22 19.97 8.12
C GLU A 58 -16.83 18.53 7.79
N SER A 59 -17.83 17.64 7.75
CA SER A 59 -17.65 16.22 7.45
C SER A 59 -17.04 16.01 6.06
N PHE A 60 -17.51 16.76 5.07
CA PHE A 60 -17.01 16.70 3.69
C PHE A 60 -15.55 17.13 3.57
N GLN A 61 -15.15 18.27 4.16
CA GLN A 61 -13.76 18.72 4.10
C GLN A 61 -12.82 17.80 4.88
N LYS A 62 -13.28 17.22 6.01
CA LYS A 62 -12.56 16.17 6.73
C LYS A 62 -12.35 14.94 5.85
N ALA A 63 -13.41 14.43 5.23
CA ALA A 63 -13.33 13.27 4.34
C ALA A 63 -12.34 13.51 3.19
N LEU A 64 -12.35 14.68 2.56
CA LEU A 64 -11.43 15.01 1.46
C LEU A 64 -9.96 15.04 1.90
N ARG A 65 -9.65 15.60 3.07
CA ARG A 65 -8.26 15.61 3.57
C ARG A 65 -7.80 14.25 4.11
N SER A 66 -8.73 13.38 4.52
CA SER A 66 -8.45 11.97 4.87
C SER A 66 -8.12 11.08 3.68
N LEU A 67 -8.30 11.52 2.42
CA LEU A 67 -8.11 10.67 1.24
C LEU A 67 -6.65 10.31 0.94
N GLU A 68 -5.70 10.98 1.59
CA GLU A 68 -4.28 10.77 1.39
C GLU A 68 -3.84 10.93 -0.09
N VAL A 69 -4.50 11.85 -0.80
CA VAL A 69 -4.19 12.24 -2.18
C VAL A 69 -3.47 13.60 -2.26
N GLY A 70 -3.10 14.16 -1.09
CA GLY A 70 -2.51 15.48 -0.98
C GLY A 70 -3.50 16.64 -1.10
N ALA A 71 -4.81 16.37 -0.97
CA ALA A 71 -5.83 17.40 -0.85
C ALA A 71 -5.89 17.93 0.59
N PHE A 72 -6.01 19.24 0.78
CA PHE A 72 -6.17 19.82 2.12
C PHE A 72 -7.65 20.00 2.52
N GLY A 73 -8.57 19.80 1.56
CA GLY A 73 -10.01 19.97 1.68
C GLY A 73 -10.61 20.29 0.30
N PHE A 74 -11.71 21.06 0.26
CA PHE A 74 -12.29 21.56 -0.98
C PHE A 74 -11.51 22.78 -1.49
N GLY A 75 -10.33 22.53 -2.06
CA GLY A 75 -9.33 23.54 -2.40
C GLY A 75 -8.05 23.39 -1.58
N GLY A 76 -6.93 23.87 -2.12
CA GLY A 76 -5.59 23.69 -1.56
C GLY A 76 -4.97 22.31 -1.83
N GLY A 77 -3.65 22.21 -1.66
CA GLY A 77 -2.89 20.98 -1.89
C GLY A 77 -2.73 20.62 -3.38
N LYS A 78 -2.48 19.34 -3.68
CA LYS A 78 -2.16 18.86 -5.03
C LYS A 78 -3.33 18.90 -6.03
N LEU A 79 -4.56 18.88 -5.53
CA LEU A 79 -5.79 18.76 -6.35
C LEU A 79 -6.71 19.98 -6.25
N GLY A 80 -6.25 21.07 -5.63
CA GLY A 80 -7.07 22.23 -5.32
C GLY A 80 -6.40 23.58 -5.62
N GLY A 81 -5.64 23.66 -6.72
CA GLY A 81 -4.93 24.88 -7.13
C GLY A 81 -5.85 26.03 -7.52
N ASP A 82 -5.29 27.23 -7.67
CA ASP A 82 -6.01 28.45 -8.07
C ASP A 82 -5.97 28.71 -9.59
N GLU A 83 -5.21 27.93 -10.35
CA GLU A 83 -5.22 27.98 -11.82
C GLU A 83 -6.53 27.40 -12.35
N LEU A 84 -7.25 28.19 -13.14
CA LEU A 84 -8.57 27.83 -13.65
C LEU A 84 -8.45 27.00 -14.95
N PRO A 85 -8.96 25.76 -14.99
CA PRO A 85 -9.04 24.99 -16.22
C PRO A 85 -9.97 25.64 -17.24
N ASP A 86 -9.82 25.30 -18.52
CA ASP A 86 -10.73 25.78 -19.56
C ASP A 86 -12.17 25.24 -19.38
N ASP A 87 -13.15 26.00 -19.87
CA ASP A 87 -14.58 25.70 -19.71
C ASP A 87 -14.96 24.31 -20.24
N LYS A 88 -14.36 23.88 -21.35
CA LYS A 88 -14.63 22.57 -21.95
C LYS A 88 -14.14 21.45 -21.03
N THR A 89 -12.96 21.60 -20.43
CA THR A 89 -12.43 20.66 -19.44
C THR A 89 -13.33 20.57 -18.21
N ILE A 90 -13.77 21.71 -17.66
CA ILE A 90 -14.70 21.75 -16.51
C ILE A 90 -15.99 21.00 -16.84
N ARG A 91 -16.67 21.36 -17.95
CA ARG A 91 -17.91 20.68 -18.39
C ARG A 91 -17.73 19.18 -18.56
N SER A 92 -16.63 18.76 -19.20
CA SER A 92 -16.35 17.35 -19.44
C SER A 92 -16.15 16.57 -18.12
N LYS A 93 -15.39 17.14 -17.17
CA LYS A 93 -15.12 16.51 -15.87
C LYS A 93 -16.34 16.48 -14.96
N LEU A 94 -17.29 17.41 -15.13
CA LEU A 94 -18.56 17.40 -14.42
C LEU A 94 -19.58 16.46 -15.04
N ALA A 95 -19.69 16.42 -16.38
CA ALA A 95 -20.66 15.59 -17.08
C ALA A 95 -20.37 14.09 -16.94
N THR A 96 -19.10 13.70 -17.02
CA THR A 96 -18.68 12.30 -16.95
C THR A 96 -18.10 11.98 -15.56
N PRO A 97 -18.74 11.10 -14.76
CA PRO A 97 -18.21 10.71 -13.46
C PRO A 97 -16.76 10.20 -13.51
N ASN A 98 -15.89 10.78 -12.69
CA ASN A 98 -14.45 10.46 -12.60
C ASN A 98 -13.96 10.70 -11.16
N ASN A 99 -12.78 10.19 -10.81
CA ASN A 99 -12.18 10.30 -9.47
C ASN A 99 -11.83 11.74 -9.05
N GLU A 100 -11.69 12.67 -9.99
CA GLU A 100 -11.33 14.06 -9.72
C GLU A 100 -12.54 15.00 -9.71
N ARG A 101 -13.73 14.51 -10.10
CA ARG A 101 -14.95 15.32 -10.31
C ARG A 101 -15.26 16.26 -9.16
N VAL A 102 -15.01 15.81 -7.93
CA VAL A 102 -15.22 16.63 -6.72
C VAL A 102 -14.40 17.91 -6.72
N PHE A 103 -13.15 17.87 -7.17
CA PHE A 103 -12.30 19.05 -7.25
C PHE A 103 -12.74 20.00 -8.37
N TYR A 104 -13.30 19.46 -9.46
CA TYR A 104 -13.87 20.25 -10.56
C TYR A 104 -15.15 20.98 -10.20
N LEU A 105 -15.87 20.59 -9.13
CA LEU A 105 -17.00 21.37 -8.62
C LEU A 105 -16.53 22.75 -8.13
N ARG A 106 -15.35 22.83 -7.49
CA ARG A 106 -14.76 24.12 -7.07
C ARG A 106 -14.41 24.98 -8.28
N TYR A 107 -13.77 24.40 -9.30
CA TYR A 107 -13.44 25.11 -10.54
C TYR A 107 -14.67 25.64 -11.27
N ALA A 108 -15.78 24.92 -11.22
CA ALA A 108 -17.05 25.38 -11.78
C ALA A 108 -17.55 26.66 -11.08
N PHE A 109 -17.53 26.69 -9.74
CA PHE A 109 -17.89 27.90 -9.00
C PHE A 109 -16.92 29.05 -9.27
N MET A 110 -15.61 28.76 -9.39
CA MET A 110 -14.60 29.76 -9.80
C MET A 110 -14.87 30.32 -11.20
N ALA A 111 -15.35 29.50 -12.12
CA ALA A 111 -15.76 29.91 -13.47
C ALA A 111 -17.14 30.59 -13.52
N GLY A 112 -17.81 30.76 -12.36
CA GLY A 112 -19.10 31.45 -12.26
C GLY A 112 -20.33 30.58 -12.57
N TYR A 113 -20.20 29.26 -12.55
CA TYR A 113 -21.35 28.36 -12.76
C TYR A 113 -22.37 28.48 -11.64
N THR A 114 -23.65 28.41 -12.00
CA THR A 114 -24.75 28.30 -11.02
C THR A 114 -24.92 26.85 -10.54
N VAL A 115 -25.62 26.68 -9.43
CA VAL A 115 -25.95 25.35 -8.89
C VAL A 115 -26.76 24.54 -9.91
N GLU A 116 -27.68 25.18 -10.63
CA GLU A 116 -28.51 24.57 -11.66
C GLU A 116 -27.66 24.08 -12.84
N GLN A 117 -26.70 24.88 -13.30
CA GLN A 117 -25.79 24.48 -14.38
C GLN A 117 -24.93 23.27 -13.99
N ILE A 118 -24.44 23.23 -12.74
CA ILE A 118 -23.68 22.09 -12.24
C ILE A 118 -24.59 20.87 -12.04
N PHE A 119 -25.82 21.04 -11.57
CA PHE A 119 -26.81 19.95 -11.49
C PHE A 119 -27.12 19.38 -12.87
N ASP A 120 -27.30 20.22 -13.89
CA ASP A 120 -27.61 19.77 -15.24
C ASP A 120 -26.53 18.90 -15.84
N LEU A 121 -25.27 19.22 -15.55
CA LEU A 121 -24.12 18.40 -15.94
C LEU A 121 -23.97 17.17 -15.05
N SER A 122 -24.09 17.35 -13.73
CA SER A 122 -23.58 16.36 -12.79
C SER A 122 -24.62 15.41 -12.21
N LYS A 123 -25.87 15.87 -12.14
CA LYS A 123 -27.01 15.28 -11.43
C LYS A 123 -26.76 15.06 -9.94
N ILE A 124 -25.77 15.75 -9.36
CA ILE A 124 -25.57 15.83 -7.90
C ILE A 124 -26.65 16.76 -7.34
N ASP A 125 -27.37 16.30 -6.32
CA ASP A 125 -28.50 17.06 -5.75
C ASP A 125 -28.13 18.53 -5.44
N PRO A 126 -28.98 19.50 -5.81
CA PRO A 126 -28.74 20.92 -5.56
C PRO A 126 -28.45 21.27 -4.10
N TRP A 127 -28.95 20.48 -3.13
CA TRP A 127 -28.64 20.67 -1.72
C TRP A 127 -27.13 20.55 -1.46
N PHE A 128 -26.49 19.47 -1.92
CA PHE A 128 -25.04 19.29 -1.76
C PHE A 128 -24.27 20.38 -2.49
N LEU A 129 -24.67 20.70 -3.73
CA LEU A 129 -24.02 21.73 -4.53
C LEU A 129 -24.09 23.10 -3.85
N THR A 130 -25.21 23.44 -3.21
CA THR A 130 -25.35 24.68 -2.43
C THR A 130 -24.40 24.70 -1.24
N GLN A 131 -24.28 23.59 -0.50
CA GLN A 131 -23.31 23.50 0.61
C GLN A 131 -21.86 23.70 0.13
N LEU A 132 -21.50 23.11 -1.02
CA LEU A 132 -20.16 23.25 -1.61
C LEU A 132 -19.91 24.67 -2.13
N LYS A 133 -20.93 25.31 -2.70
CA LYS A 133 -20.86 26.72 -3.10
C LYS A 133 -20.58 27.62 -1.90
N GLU A 134 -21.25 27.37 -0.77
CA GLU A 134 -21.01 28.14 0.46
C GLU A 134 -19.59 27.93 1.03
N ILE A 135 -18.99 26.75 0.86
CA ILE A 135 -17.56 26.53 1.18
C ILE A 135 -16.69 27.43 0.28
N TYR A 136 -16.96 27.43 -1.03
CA TYR A 136 -16.22 28.27 -1.97
C TYR A 136 -16.40 29.78 -1.68
N GLU A 137 -17.61 30.23 -1.36
CA GLU A 137 -17.88 31.64 -1.00
C GLU A 137 -17.14 32.04 0.29
N LEU A 138 -17.06 31.15 1.29
CA LEU A 138 -16.22 31.36 2.47
C LEU A 138 -14.74 31.47 2.12
N GLU A 139 -14.24 30.64 1.20
CA GLU A 139 -12.87 30.73 0.70
C GLU A 139 -12.60 32.11 0.07
N VAL A 140 -13.52 32.59 -0.78
CA VAL A 140 -13.43 33.91 -1.42
C VAL A 140 -13.46 35.04 -0.39
N GLU A 141 -14.29 34.93 0.65
CA GLU A 141 -14.33 35.88 1.76
C GLU A 141 -12.99 35.91 2.52
N LEU A 142 -12.44 34.73 2.85
CA LEU A 142 -11.17 34.58 3.57
C LEU A 142 -9.98 35.16 2.78
N LYS A 143 -9.95 34.99 1.46
CA LYS A 143 -8.88 35.52 0.58
C LYS A 143 -8.73 37.06 0.63
N ARG A 144 -9.71 37.78 1.19
CA ARG A 144 -9.65 39.24 1.40
C ARG A 144 -8.75 39.65 2.57
N TYR A 145 -8.36 38.70 3.42
CA TYR A 145 -7.61 38.94 4.64
C TYR A 145 -6.27 38.19 4.65
N ASN A 146 -5.42 38.56 5.60
CA ASN A 146 -4.27 37.75 6.01
C ASN A 146 -4.51 37.22 7.43
N LEU A 147 -3.62 36.34 7.92
CA LEU A 147 -3.80 35.69 9.22
C LEU A 147 -3.98 36.66 10.41
N LYS A 148 -3.31 37.82 10.39
CA LYS A 148 -3.39 38.83 11.45
C LYS A 148 -4.69 39.65 11.38
N ALA A 149 -5.18 39.89 10.17
CA ALA A 149 -6.33 40.76 9.91
C ALA A 149 -7.67 40.01 9.79
N VAL A 150 -7.66 38.68 9.66
CA VAL A 150 -8.90 37.90 9.51
C VAL A 150 -9.81 38.08 10.74
N PRO A 151 -11.08 38.48 10.59
CA PRO A 151 -12.00 38.61 11.71
C PRO A 151 -12.20 37.29 12.45
N LEU A 152 -12.29 37.34 13.78
CA LEU A 152 -12.46 36.14 14.61
C LEU A 152 -13.74 35.35 14.27
N PRO A 153 -14.91 36.00 14.05
CA PRO A 153 -16.12 35.27 13.64
C PRO A 153 -15.95 34.55 12.31
N LEU A 154 -15.22 35.14 11.35
CA LEU A 154 -14.94 34.50 10.06
C LEU A 154 -14.01 33.30 10.21
N LEU A 155 -12.94 33.43 11.02
CA LEU A 155 -12.04 32.31 11.31
C LEU A 155 -12.79 31.15 11.98
N ARG A 156 -13.67 31.44 12.94
CA ARG A 156 -14.51 30.42 13.59
C ARG A 156 -15.47 29.73 12.60
N ARG A 157 -16.17 30.50 11.76
CA ARG A 157 -17.03 29.97 10.68
C ARG A 157 -16.25 29.07 9.72
N ALA A 158 -15.02 29.45 9.38
CA ALA A 158 -14.15 28.63 8.52
C ALA A 158 -13.83 27.28 9.17
N LYS A 159 -13.42 27.26 10.44
CA LYS A 159 -13.15 26.00 11.15
C LYS A 159 -14.42 25.14 11.31
N GLN A 160 -15.57 25.74 11.62
CA GLN A 160 -16.87 25.06 11.65
C GLN A 160 -17.34 24.52 10.30
N ALA A 161 -16.84 25.09 9.19
CA ALA A 161 -17.04 24.56 7.84
C ALA A 161 -15.98 23.52 7.43
N GLY A 162 -15.10 23.13 8.34
CA GLY A 162 -14.09 22.08 8.15
C GLY A 162 -12.80 22.50 7.46
N PHE A 163 -12.52 23.81 7.30
CA PHE A 163 -11.27 24.26 6.70
C PHE A 163 -10.08 23.83 7.57
N SER A 164 -9.12 23.13 6.98
CA SER A 164 -7.88 22.77 7.65
C SER A 164 -6.96 23.98 7.85
N ASP A 165 -6.09 23.91 8.85
CA ASP A 165 -5.04 24.90 9.09
C ASP A 165 -4.09 25.00 7.88
N ALA A 166 -3.90 23.90 7.14
CA ALA A 166 -3.16 23.89 5.88
C ALA A 166 -3.87 24.68 4.76
N GLN A 167 -5.19 24.55 4.60
CA GLN A 167 -5.95 25.38 3.66
C GLN A 167 -5.87 26.86 4.06
N LEU A 168 -6.10 27.15 5.34
CA LEU A 168 -6.07 28.51 5.86
C LEU A 168 -4.69 29.14 5.74
N ALA A 169 -3.61 28.37 5.86
CA ALA A 169 -2.26 28.90 5.68
C ALA A 169 -2.05 29.43 4.26
N VAL A 170 -2.50 28.69 3.25
CA VAL A 170 -2.46 29.13 1.85
C VAL A 170 -3.38 30.35 1.63
N ILE A 171 -4.64 30.25 2.05
CA ILE A 171 -5.66 31.28 1.80
C ILE A 171 -5.30 32.62 2.48
N LEU A 172 -4.83 32.57 3.73
CA LEU A 172 -4.52 33.74 4.54
C LEU A 172 -3.05 34.17 4.43
N LYS A 173 -2.29 33.58 3.49
CA LYS A 173 -0.87 33.86 3.23
C LYS A 173 -0.03 33.76 4.52
N ALA A 174 -0.32 32.78 5.35
CA ALA A 174 0.47 32.45 6.52
C ALA A 174 1.74 31.69 6.10
N PRO A 175 2.82 31.76 6.89
CA PRO A 175 4.06 31.07 6.53
C PRO A 175 3.91 29.53 6.53
N ASP A 176 3.11 28.99 7.45
CA ASP A 176 2.82 27.56 7.56
C ASP A 176 1.52 27.30 8.34
N LEU A 177 1.15 26.03 8.45
CA LEU A 177 -0.01 25.59 9.25
C LEU A 177 0.18 25.85 10.75
N PHE A 178 1.42 25.87 11.27
CA PHE A 178 1.67 26.09 12.68
C PHE A 178 1.33 27.52 13.08
N ALA A 179 1.62 28.50 12.23
CA ALA A 179 1.23 29.88 12.44
C ALA A 179 -0.29 30.03 12.56
N VAL A 180 -1.05 29.36 11.68
CA VAL A 180 -2.52 29.34 11.76
C VAL A 180 -2.98 28.67 13.05
N ARG A 181 -2.42 27.49 13.36
CA ARG A 181 -2.71 26.71 14.56
C ARG A 181 -2.52 27.53 15.85
N THR A 182 -1.38 28.21 15.97
CA THR A 182 -1.08 29.07 17.13
C THR A 182 -2.05 30.24 17.19
N ALA A 183 -2.23 30.97 16.09
CA ALA A 183 -3.12 32.14 16.05
C ALA A 183 -4.57 31.79 16.39
N ARG A 184 -5.10 30.65 15.91
CA ARG A 184 -6.47 30.24 16.22
C ARG A 184 -6.63 29.89 17.70
N LYS A 185 -5.65 29.19 18.29
CA LYS A 185 -5.65 28.84 19.72
C LYS A 185 -5.58 30.07 20.62
N GLU A 186 -4.67 31.00 20.35
CA GLU A 186 -4.53 32.25 21.09
C GLU A 186 -5.81 33.09 21.05
N ARG A 187 -6.59 32.97 19.96
CA ARG A 187 -7.84 33.68 19.76
C ARG A 187 -9.09 32.90 20.21
N GLY A 188 -8.91 31.78 20.92
CA GLY A 188 -10.01 30.98 21.47
C GLY A 188 -10.81 30.18 20.44
N VAL A 189 -10.18 29.77 19.34
CA VAL A 189 -10.73 28.81 18.36
C VAL A 189 -9.99 27.48 18.50
N GLY A 190 -10.41 26.70 19.49
CA GLY A 190 -9.89 25.36 19.78
C GLY A 190 -10.71 24.26 19.11
N THR A 191 -10.11 23.08 18.99
CA THR A 191 -10.80 21.86 18.55
C THR A 191 -11.45 21.18 19.75
N THR A 192 -12.72 20.82 19.61
CA THR A 192 -13.49 20.03 20.59
C THR A 192 -13.76 18.64 20.05
N TYR A 193 -14.08 17.67 20.90
CA TYR A 193 -14.46 16.33 20.48
C TYR A 193 -15.83 15.95 21.02
N ARG A 194 -16.57 15.21 20.21
CA ARG A 194 -17.91 14.68 20.50
C ARG A 194 -17.90 13.17 20.44
N LEU A 195 -18.77 12.54 21.21
CA LEU A 195 -18.96 11.10 21.26
C LEU A 195 -19.93 10.64 20.16
N VAL A 196 -19.70 9.43 19.69
CA VAL A 196 -20.67 8.64 18.93
C VAL A 196 -21.46 7.79 19.92
N ASP A 197 -22.77 8.03 20.00
CA ASP A 197 -23.62 7.44 21.04
C ASP A 197 -24.81 6.61 20.51
N THR A 198 -25.05 6.61 19.20
CA THR A 198 -26.20 6.01 18.50
C THR A 198 -27.59 6.60 18.79
N CYS A 199 -27.70 7.58 19.69
CA CYS A 199 -28.98 8.07 20.20
C CYS A 199 -29.09 9.60 20.31
N ALA A 200 -28.18 10.35 19.68
CA ALA A 200 -28.22 11.80 19.63
C ALA A 200 -28.31 12.44 21.03
N ALA A 201 -27.44 11.97 21.93
CA ALA A 201 -27.32 12.34 23.33
C ALA A 201 -28.56 12.07 24.21
N GLU A 202 -29.54 11.28 23.76
CA GLU A 202 -30.67 10.86 24.60
C GLU A 202 -30.21 10.03 25.81
N PHE A 203 -29.17 9.22 25.61
CA PHE A 203 -28.55 8.40 26.65
C PHE A 203 -27.04 8.64 26.72
N GLU A 204 -26.49 8.54 27.92
CA GLU A 204 -25.05 8.61 28.16
C GLU A 204 -24.31 7.47 27.43
N ALA A 205 -23.33 7.83 26.59
CA ALA A 205 -22.42 6.89 25.97
C ALA A 205 -21.20 6.64 26.85
N PHE A 206 -20.91 5.36 27.11
CA PHE A 206 -19.75 4.95 27.91
C PHE A 206 -18.56 4.53 27.04
N THR A 207 -18.77 4.39 25.73
CA THR A 207 -17.76 3.95 24.78
C THR A 207 -17.00 5.17 24.23
N PRO A 208 -15.68 5.29 24.45
CA PRO A 208 -14.89 6.47 24.08
C PRO A 208 -14.59 6.54 22.57
N TYR A 209 -15.64 6.70 21.76
CA TYR A 209 -15.58 6.80 20.30
C TYR A 209 -15.84 8.25 19.86
N TYR A 210 -14.79 8.94 19.41
CA TYR A 210 -14.77 10.38 19.21
C TYR A 210 -14.62 10.83 17.76
N TYR A 211 -15.14 12.02 17.48
CA TYR A 211 -14.79 12.83 16.32
C TYR A 211 -14.62 14.30 16.71
N SER A 212 -13.76 15.02 15.99
CA SER A 212 -13.50 16.45 16.19
C SER A 212 -14.62 17.32 15.61
N SER A 213 -14.89 18.44 16.29
CA SER A 213 -15.82 19.49 15.90
C SER A 213 -15.37 20.84 16.47
N TYR A 214 -15.99 21.93 16.02
CA TYR A 214 -15.74 23.30 16.52
C TYR A 214 -16.97 23.88 17.25
N GLY A 215 -17.36 23.24 18.36
CA GLY A 215 -18.44 23.66 19.24
C GLY A 215 -17.94 24.13 20.62
N ASP A 216 -18.87 24.32 21.55
CA ASP A 216 -18.56 24.89 22.87
C ASP A 216 -18.18 23.85 23.95
N GLU A 217 -18.55 22.59 23.76
CA GLU A 217 -18.29 21.52 24.73
C GLU A 217 -17.35 20.46 24.15
N ASN A 218 -16.52 19.89 25.03
CA ASN A 218 -15.57 18.84 24.73
C ASN A 218 -15.87 17.62 25.59
N GLU A 219 -16.21 16.50 24.96
CA GLU A 219 -16.73 15.29 25.60
C GLU A 219 -15.64 14.24 25.86
N ILE A 220 -14.36 14.60 25.72
CA ILE A 220 -13.25 13.72 26.07
C ILE A 220 -13.40 13.29 27.54
N LEU A 221 -13.60 12.00 27.75
CA LEU A 221 -13.70 11.42 29.09
C LEU A 221 -12.35 11.50 29.82
N PRO A 222 -12.31 11.76 31.15
CA PRO A 222 -11.06 11.74 31.90
C PRO A 222 -10.29 10.42 31.75
N GLY A 223 -8.96 10.49 31.67
CA GLY A 223 -8.10 9.32 31.58
C GLY A 223 -8.12 8.47 32.86
N LYS A 224 -7.77 7.19 32.75
CA LYS A 224 -7.82 6.23 33.88
C LYS A 224 -6.58 6.27 34.79
N GLY A 225 -5.83 7.39 34.80
CA GLY A 225 -4.57 7.53 35.52
C GLY A 225 -3.40 6.69 34.98
N LYS A 226 -3.54 6.10 33.79
CA LYS A 226 -2.53 5.29 33.11
C LYS A 226 -1.76 6.12 32.09
N LYS A 227 -0.55 5.70 31.73
CA LYS A 227 0.18 6.26 30.58
C LYS A 227 -0.59 5.92 29.30
N LYS A 228 -0.82 6.93 28.46
CA LYS A 228 -1.53 6.78 27.19
C LYS A 228 -0.55 6.64 26.04
N ILE A 229 -0.75 5.64 25.19
CA ILE A 229 0.03 5.44 23.97
C ILE A 229 -0.89 5.62 22.76
N MET A 230 -0.54 6.57 21.90
CA MET A 230 -1.22 6.82 20.65
C MET A 230 -0.71 5.88 19.56
N ILE A 231 -1.63 5.34 18.76
CA ILE A 231 -1.34 4.48 17.61
C ILE A 231 -1.98 5.14 16.39
N LEU A 232 -1.17 5.52 15.41
CA LEU A 232 -1.65 6.08 14.16
C LEU A 232 -1.92 4.96 13.14
N GLY A 233 -3.14 4.91 12.62
CA GLY A 233 -3.53 4.04 11.51
C GLY A 233 -2.95 4.48 10.17
N GLY A 234 -3.43 3.87 9.08
CA GLY A 234 -2.97 4.18 7.72
C GLY A 234 -3.90 5.07 6.89
N GLY A 235 -5.13 5.30 7.36
CA GLY A 235 -6.17 5.95 6.57
C GLY A 235 -6.74 5.00 5.52
N PRO A 236 -7.29 5.51 4.41
CA PRO A 236 -7.94 4.69 3.39
C PRO A 236 -6.97 3.67 2.79
N ASN A 237 -7.44 2.42 2.66
CA ASN A 237 -6.73 1.37 1.94
C ASN A 237 -6.43 1.80 0.49
N ARG A 238 -5.28 1.36 -0.03
CA ARG A 238 -4.84 1.57 -1.41
C ARG A 238 -3.76 0.56 -1.78
N ILE A 239 -3.50 0.39 -3.07
CA ILE A 239 -2.43 -0.52 -3.52
C ILE A 239 -1.09 -0.11 -2.90
N GLY A 240 -0.46 -1.05 -2.18
CA GLY A 240 0.76 -0.83 -1.40
C GLY A 240 0.55 -0.45 0.07
N GLN A 241 -0.68 -0.10 0.47
CA GLN A 241 -1.13 0.14 1.85
C GLN A 241 -2.48 -0.53 2.10
N GLY A 242 -2.43 -1.80 2.46
CA GLY A 242 -3.63 -2.59 2.73
C GLY A 242 -3.84 -2.86 4.21
N ILE A 243 -4.63 -3.91 4.44
CA ILE A 243 -5.05 -4.40 5.74
C ILE A 243 -3.87 -4.92 6.60
N GLU A 244 -2.70 -5.14 6.00
CA GLU A 244 -1.52 -5.65 6.70
C GLU A 244 -1.05 -4.65 7.77
N PHE A 245 -1.18 -3.34 7.48
CA PHE A 245 -0.85 -2.27 8.41
C PHE A 245 -1.91 -2.10 9.50
N ASP A 246 -3.19 -2.28 9.15
CA ASP A 246 -4.28 -2.31 10.13
C ASP A 246 -4.09 -3.44 11.15
N TYR A 247 -3.72 -4.64 10.68
CA TYR A 247 -3.39 -5.78 11.52
C TYR A 247 -2.29 -5.43 12.56
N CYS A 248 -1.24 -4.73 12.12
CA CYS A 248 -0.18 -4.28 13.02
C CYS A 248 -0.70 -3.30 14.08
N CYS A 249 -1.50 -2.30 13.69
CA CYS A 249 -2.07 -1.32 14.62
C CYS A 249 -3.02 -1.97 15.65
N VAL A 250 -3.87 -2.90 15.22
CA VAL A 250 -4.77 -3.67 16.09
C VAL A 250 -3.97 -4.47 17.11
N HIS A 251 -2.94 -5.20 16.65
CA HIS A 251 -2.08 -5.98 17.54
C HIS A 251 -1.31 -5.10 18.52
N ALA A 252 -0.87 -3.91 18.13
CA ALA A 252 -0.26 -2.95 19.06
C ALA A 252 -1.25 -2.55 20.16
N SER A 253 -2.48 -2.19 19.80
CA SER A 253 -3.51 -1.81 20.76
C SER A 253 -3.75 -2.92 21.79
N PHE A 254 -3.97 -4.15 21.32
CA PHE A 254 -4.16 -5.29 22.21
C PHE A 254 -2.97 -5.53 23.14
N ALA A 255 -1.75 -5.53 22.62
CA ALA A 255 -0.55 -5.79 23.42
C ALA A 255 -0.30 -4.71 24.47
N LEU A 256 -0.53 -3.44 24.14
CA LEU A 256 -0.30 -2.33 25.07
C LEU A 256 -1.38 -2.24 26.14
N ARG A 257 -2.63 -2.54 25.79
CA ARG A 257 -3.73 -2.67 26.76
C ARG A 257 -3.45 -3.81 27.75
N GLU A 258 -3.02 -4.97 27.25
CA GLU A 258 -2.56 -6.11 28.07
C GLU A 258 -1.37 -5.72 28.98
N ALA A 259 -0.47 -4.84 28.51
CA ALA A 259 0.67 -4.33 29.28
C ALA A 259 0.31 -3.18 30.24
N GLY A 260 -0.97 -2.80 30.36
CA GLY A 260 -1.44 -1.82 31.33
C GLY A 260 -1.42 -0.37 30.87
N PHE A 261 -1.16 -0.09 29.59
CA PHE A 261 -1.33 1.23 29.00
C PHE A 261 -2.80 1.51 28.68
N GLU A 262 -3.14 2.78 28.52
CA GLU A 262 -4.39 3.21 27.90
C GLU A 262 -4.09 3.52 26.42
N THR A 263 -4.84 2.91 25.51
CA THR A 263 -4.54 2.94 24.07
C THR A 263 -5.44 3.94 23.35
N VAL A 264 -4.81 4.82 22.55
CA VAL A 264 -5.50 5.86 21.77
C VAL A 264 -5.31 5.57 20.28
N MET A 265 -6.34 5.06 19.61
CA MET A 265 -6.30 4.79 18.17
C MET A 265 -6.77 6.02 17.38
N VAL A 266 -6.03 6.39 16.35
CA VAL A 266 -6.41 7.46 15.41
C VAL A 266 -6.40 6.88 14.01
N ASN A 267 -7.55 6.81 13.35
CA ASN A 267 -7.68 6.33 11.97
C ASN A 267 -8.98 6.84 11.32
N SER A 268 -9.06 6.81 9.99
CA SER A 268 -10.22 7.31 9.22
C SER A 268 -10.78 6.28 8.22
N ASN A 269 -10.33 5.03 8.28
CA ASN A 269 -10.82 3.97 7.41
C ASN A 269 -12.03 3.27 8.05
N PRO A 270 -13.21 3.26 7.43
CA PRO A 270 -14.40 2.61 8.00
C PRO A 270 -14.40 1.07 7.85
N GLU A 271 -13.52 0.50 7.03
CA GLU A 271 -13.50 -0.94 6.72
C GLU A 271 -12.71 -1.77 7.74
N THR A 272 -11.98 -1.10 8.63
CA THR A 272 -10.87 -1.70 9.39
C THR A 272 -11.22 -2.08 10.81
N VAL A 273 -10.50 -3.05 11.37
CA VAL A 273 -10.68 -3.46 12.77
C VAL A 273 -10.10 -2.43 13.73
N SER A 274 -9.11 -1.63 13.33
CA SER A 274 -8.60 -0.55 14.19
C SER A 274 -9.64 0.52 14.52
N THR A 275 -10.63 0.74 13.65
CA THR A 275 -11.74 1.68 13.85
C THR A 275 -12.97 1.06 14.47
N ASP A 276 -12.86 -0.18 14.93
CA ASP A 276 -13.80 -0.77 15.88
C ASP A 276 -13.51 -0.21 17.29
N TYR A 277 -14.56 0.24 17.98
CA TYR A 277 -14.45 0.82 19.31
C TYR A 277 -13.98 -0.19 20.37
N ASP A 278 -14.09 -1.50 20.13
CA ASP A 278 -13.59 -2.54 21.05
C ASP A 278 -12.05 -2.73 20.97
N THR A 279 -11.43 -2.20 19.91
CA THR A 279 -10.01 -2.42 19.63
C THR A 279 -9.09 -1.62 20.56
N SER A 280 -9.45 -0.39 20.90
CA SER A 280 -8.67 0.51 21.76
C SER A 280 -9.47 0.98 22.97
N ASP A 281 -8.80 1.58 23.95
CA ASP A 281 -9.52 2.24 25.06
C ASP A 281 -10.24 3.49 24.57
N ARG A 282 -9.66 4.17 23.58
CA ARG A 282 -10.13 5.42 23.00
C ARG A 282 -9.93 5.40 21.50
N LEU A 283 -10.97 5.72 20.74
CA LEU A 283 -10.95 5.76 19.29
C LEU A 283 -11.27 7.17 18.81
N TYR A 284 -10.42 7.72 17.96
CA TYR A 284 -10.64 8.98 17.25
C TYR A 284 -10.81 8.68 15.76
N PHE A 285 -12.02 8.88 15.23
CA PHE A 285 -12.31 8.75 13.81
C PHE A 285 -11.91 10.01 13.04
N GLU A 286 -10.60 10.24 12.94
CA GLU A 286 -10.06 11.50 12.48
C GLU A 286 -9.13 11.34 11.26
N PRO A 287 -9.03 12.39 10.42
CA PRO A 287 -8.01 12.43 9.38
C PRO A 287 -6.61 12.27 9.97
N LEU A 288 -5.72 11.58 9.26
CA LEU A 288 -4.34 11.40 9.66
C LEU A 288 -3.47 12.55 9.16
N THR A 289 -3.81 13.77 9.58
CA THR A 289 -3.02 14.96 9.26
C THR A 289 -2.25 15.45 10.48
N LEU A 290 -1.23 16.27 10.24
CA LEU A 290 -0.45 16.87 11.33
C LEU A 290 -1.32 17.71 12.27
N GLU A 291 -2.29 18.45 11.73
CA GLU A 291 -3.22 19.27 12.52
C GLU A 291 -4.05 18.40 13.47
N ASP A 292 -4.74 17.41 12.90
CA ASP A 292 -5.70 16.58 13.63
C ASP A 292 -4.97 15.72 14.68
N VAL A 293 -3.82 15.13 14.34
CA VAL A 293 -3.01 14.32 15.26
C VAL A 293 -2.46 15.15 16.43
N LEU A 294 -1.99 16.37 16.19
CA LEU A 294 -1.48 17.24 17.26
C LEU A 294 -2.58 17.64 18.26
N GLU A 295 -3.80 17.88 17.78
CA GLU A 295 -4.92 18.18 18.67
C GLU A 295 -5.24 17.01 19.60
N ILE A 296 -5.26 15.79 19.06
CA ILE A 296 -5.52 14.60 19.88
C ILE A 296 -4.37 14.39 20.86
N TYR A 297 -3.12 14.45 20.41
CA TYR A 297 -1.95 14.14 21.23
C TYR A 297 -1.84 15.06 22.45
N GLU A 298 -2.06 16.36 22.25
CA GLU A 298 -1.99 17.36 23.30
C GLU A 298 -3.15 17.25 24.29
N GLN A 299 -4.40 17.13 23.80
CA GLN A 299 -5.58 17.05 24.68
C GLN A 299 -5.61 15.74 25.46
N GLU A 300 -5.14 14.64 24.86
CA GLU A 300 -5.00 13.37 25.54
C GLU A 300 -3.83 13.32 26.51
N GLN A 301 -2.86 14.23 26.37
CA GLN A 301 -1.58 14.20 27.10
C GLN A 301 -0.88 12.85 26.91
N CYS A 302 -0.81 12.40 25.65
CA CYS A 302 -0.20 11.11 25.31
C CYS A 302 1.26 11.06 25.75
N SER A 303 1.67 9.92 26.31
CA SER A 303 3.06 9.69 26.75
C SER A 303 3.97 9.30 25.59
N GLY A 304 3.41 8.80 24.49
CA GLY A 304 4.14 8.49 23.27
C GLY A 304 3.21 8.14 22.11
N VAL A 305 3.75 8.15 20.89
CA VAL A 305 3.05 7.78 19.66
C VAL A 305 3.82 6.76 18.84
N ILE A 306 3.11 5.75 18.33
CA ILE A 306 3.60 4.78 17.35
C ILE A 306 3.20 5.26 15.96
N VAL A 307 4.21 5.48 15.11
CA VAL A 307 4.04 5.93 13.71
C VAL A 307 4.46 4.86 12.70
N GLN A 308 5.09 3.77 13.15
CA GLN A 308 5.77 2.79 12.31
C GLN A 308 4.85 1.66 11.82
N PHE A 309 3.59 1.61 12.28
CA PHE A 309 2.69 0.48 12.03
C PHE A 309 1.63 0.77 10.97
N GLY A 310 1.20 2.02 10.80
CA GLY A 310 0.15 2.41 9.84
C GLY A 310 0.63 2.64 8.40
N GLY A 311 1.82 2.17 8.03
CA GLY A 311 2.36 2.39 6.68
C GLY A 311 2.82 3.84 6.43
N GLN A 312 2.86 4.27 5.17
CA GLN A 312 3.50 5.55 4.80
C GLN A 312 2.80 6.79 5.38
N THR A 313 1.49 6.74 5.61
CA THR A 313 0.70 7.90 6.09
C THR A 313 1.28 8.47 7.39
N PRO A 314 1.37 7.70 8.50
CA PRO A 314 1.99 8.19 9.72
C PRO A 314 3.52 8.36 9.63
N LEU A 315 4.22 7.58 8.78
CA LEU A 315 5.66 7.79 8.56
C LEU A 315 5.95 9.19 8.01
N ASN A 316 5.15 9.67 7.06
CA ASN A 316 5.30 11.01 6.48
C ASN A 316 5.09 12.12 7.51
N LEU A 317 4.37 11.85 8.61
CA LEU A 317 4.16 12.80 9.70
C LEU A 317 5.28 12.78 10.74
N ALA A 318 6.07 11.71 10.83
CA ALA A 318 6.96 11.42 11.95
C ALA A 318 7.94 12.58 12.26
N THR A 319 8.60 13.11 11.24
CA THR A 319 9.56 14.23 11.40
C THR A 319 8.85 15.52 11.85
N ALA A 320 7.68 15.81 11.29
CA ALA A 320 6.92 17.01 11.66
C ALA A 320 6.33 16.92 13.08
N LEU A 321 5.85 15.74 13.47
CA LEU A 321 5.40 15.44 14.84
C LEU A 321 6.54 15.64 15.84
N LYS A 322 7.72 15.07 15.57
CA LYS A 322 8.87 15.24 16.46
C LYS A 322 9.29 16.71 16.60
N LYS A 323 9.31 17.46 15.50
CA LYS A 323 9.60 18.92 15.51
C LYS A 323 8.57 19.70 16.34
N ALA A 324 7.33 19.22 16.41
CA ALA A 324 6.27 19.78 17.25
C ALA A 324 6.33 19.32 18.73
N GLY A 325 7.36 18.56 19.14
CA GLY A 325 7.55 18.11 20.51
C GLY A 325 6.83 16.80 20.87
N VAL A 326 6.27 16.09 19.88
CA VAL A 326 5.62 14.79 20.08
C VAL A 326 6.68 13.71 20.37
N ASN A 327 6.44 12.89 21.39
CA ASN A 327 7.31 11.76 21.73
C ASN A 327 7.02 10.56 20.83
N VAL A 328 7.70 10.49 19.68
CA VAL A 328 7.64 9.31 18.80
C VAL A 328 8.45 8.17 19.43
N ILE A 329 7.77 7.10 19.85
CA ILE A 329 8.39 5.92 20.49
C ILE A 329 8.74 4.84 19.46
N GLY A 330 9.67 3.94 19.79
CA GLY A 330 10.21 2.96 18.85
C GLY A 330 11.38 3.52 18.03
N THR A 331 11.57 3.02 16.80
CA THR A 331 12.61 3.53 15.91
C THR A 331 12.39 5.01 15.62
N SER A 332 13.43 5.82 15.81
CA SER A 332 13.31 7.28 15.74
C SER A 332 13.04 7.79 14.33
N PRO A 333 12.39 8.96 14.17
CA PRO A 333 12.21 9.60 12.85
C PRO A 333 13.53 9.78 12.09
N GLU A 334 14.64 10.09 12.77
CA GLU A 334 15.96 10.21 12.14
C GLU A 334 16.48 8.88 11.60
N SER A 335 16.25 7.78 12.31
CA SER A 335 16.63 6.45 11.83
C SER A 335 15.78 6.00 10.65
N ILE A 336 14.49 6.38 10.64
CA ILE A 336 13.60 6.16 9.50
C ILE A 336 14.09 6.96 8.30
N GLU A 337 14.35 8.25 8.47
CA GLU A 337 14.90 9.12 7.43
C GLU A 337 16.27 8.64 6.94
N ALA A 338 17.14 8.13 7.81
CA ALA A 338 18.45 7.60 7.42
C ALA A 338 18.37 6.34 6.54
N ALA A 339 17.29 5.56 6.64
CA ALA A 339 17.05 4.42 5.76
C ALA A 339 16.46 4.82 4.40
N GLU A 340 15.69 5.92 4.36
CA GLU A 340 15.10 6.45 3.11
C GLU A 340 16.05 7.38 2.34
N ASP A 341 16.87 8.17 3.04
CA ASP A 341 17.85 9.07 2.44
C ASP A 341 19.07 8.30 1.95
N ARG A 342 19.38 8.46 0.66
CA ARG A 342 20.44 7.67 0.03
C ARG A 342 21.84 7.98 0.56
N ARG A 343 22.14 9.23 0.91
CA ARG A 343 23.49 9.60 1.40
C ARG A 343 23.72 8.99 2.76
N LEU A 344 22.73 9.10 3.64
CA LEU A 344 22.77 8.49 4.97
C LEU A 344 22.82 6.97 4.86
N PHE A 345 22.01 6.38 3.99
CA PHE A 345 21.98 4.94 3.79
C PHE A 345 23.29 4.38 3.22
N SER A 346 23.91 5.06 2.24
CA SER A 346 25.22 4.65 1.72
C SER A 346 26.30 4.65 2.80
N ALA A 347 26.29 5.64 3.71
CA ALA A 347 27.23 5.66 4.84
C ALA A 347 27.01 4.47 5.79
N ILE A 348 25.76 4.05 6.00
CA ILE A 348 25.42 2.86 6.80
C ILE A 348 25.91 1.58 6.11
N LEU A 349 25.78 1.48 4.80
CA LEU A 349 26.29 0.34 4.03
C LEU A 349 27.82 0.26 4.09
N GLU A 350 28.51 1.40 4.02
CA GLU A 350 29.96 1.48 4.20
C GLU A 350 30.38 1.05 5.62
N GLU A 351 29.71 1.57 6.66
CA GLU A 351 29.96 1.19 8.07
C GLU A 351 29.77 -0.31 8.30
N THR A 352 28.74 -0.89 7.70
CA THR A 352 28.39 -2.31 7.86
C THR A 352 29.14 -3.24 6.90
N ASN A 353 29.94 -2.69 5.97
CA ASN A 353 30.61 -3.41 4.90
C ASN A 353 29.63 -4.28 4.07
N LEU A 354 28.44 -3.74 3.80
CA LEU A 354 27.40 -4.38 3.00
C LEU A 354 27.36 -3.81 1.59
N MET A 355 27.12 -4.67 0.61
CA MET A 355 27.04 -4.28 -0.79
C MET A 355 25.62 -3.79 -1.13
N SER A 356 25.52 -2.79 -2.00
CA SER A 356 24.30 -2.44 -2.71
C SER A 356 24.58 -2.35 -4.22
N PRO A 357 23.56 -2.40 -5.08
CA PRO A 357 23.77 -2.18 -6.51
C PRO A 357 24.48 -0.84 -6.78
N ALA A 358 25.34 -0.83 -7.80
CA ALA A 358 25.97 0.40 -8.26
C ALA A 358 24.88 1.40 -8.65
N HIS A 359 25.00 2.66 -8.21
CA HIS A 359 23.90 3.62 -8.34
C HIS A 359 24.40 5.04 -8.59
N ARG A 360 23.51 5.89 -9.08
CA ARG A 360 23.70 7.32 -9.33
C ARG A 360 22.42 8.08 -9.01
N THR A 361 22.57 9.39 -8.83
CA THR A 361 21.45 10.30 -8.55
C THR A 361 21.44 11.38 -9.63
N ALA A 362 20.26 11.70 -10.15
CA ALA A 362 20.08 12.73 -11.15
C ALA A 362 19.00 13.74 -10.74
N MET A 363 19.26 15.01 -11.03
CA MET A 363 18.32 16.11 -10.83
C MET A 363 17.68 16.58 -12.15
N SER A 364 18.13 16.06 -13.28
CA SER A 364 17.60 16.37 -14.61
C SER A 364 17.60 15.13 -15.50
N GLU A 365 16.79 15.13 -16.56
CA GLU A 365 16.74 14.04 -17.54
C GLU A 365 18.11 13.79 -18.20
N ALA A 366 18.86 14.87 -18.48
CA ALA A 366 20.19 14.79 -19.08
C ALA A 366 21.21 14.13 -18.13
N ASP A 367 21.20 14.51 -16.85
CA ASP A 367 22.05 13.90 -15.84
C ASP A 367 21.69 12.42 -15.64
N ALA A 368 20.40 12.10 -15.70
CA ALA A 368 19.91 10.73 -15.56
C ALA A 368 20.38 9.84 -16.71
N LEU A 369 20.34 10.35 -17.94
CA LEU A 369 20.84 9.62 -19.10
C LEU A 369 22.35 9.38 -19.02
N LYS A 370 23.13 10.40 -18.64
CA LYS A 370 24.58 10.25 -18.42
C LYS A 370 24.87 9.19 -17.35
N ALA A 371 24.16 9.26 -16.22
CA ALA A 371 24.27 8.28 -15.16
C ALA A 371 23.93 6.85 -15.62
N ALA A 372 22.92 6.69 -16.48
CA ALA A 372 22.57 5.39 -17.06
C ALA A 372 23.68 4.84 -17.96
N HIS A 373 24.34 5.69 -18.77
CA HIS A 373 25.51 5.28 -19.56
C HIS A 373 26.70 4.87 -18.69
N ASP A 374 26.99 5.65 -17.63
CA ASP A 374 28.09 5.37 -16.70
C ASP A 374 27.90 4.03 -15.96
N LEU A 375 26.66 3.67 -15.62
CA LEU A 375 26.32 2.38 -14.99
C LEU A 375 26.20 1.23 -15.99
N GLY A 376 25.86 1.55 -17.24
CA GLY A 376 25.52 0.62 -18.31
C GLY A 376 24.13 -0.02 -18.14
N PHE A 377 23.43 -0.22 -19.25
CA PHE A 377 22.12 -0.90 -19.25
C PHE A 377 22.24 -2.41 -18.93
N PRO A 378 21.19 -3.05 -18.39
CA PRO A 378 19.95 -2.43 -17.92
C PRO A 378 20.13 -1.67 -16.59
N VAL A 379 19.27 -0.66 -16.39
CA VAL A 379 19.20 0.16 -15.18
C VAL A 379 17.77 0.26 -14.66
N LEU A 380 17.61 0.50 -13.37
CA LEU A 380 16.36 0.77 -12.70
C LEU A 380 16.26 2.26 -12.38
N LEU A 381 15.25 2.92 -12.95
CA LEU A 381 14.86 4.28 -12.59
C LEU A 381 13.92 4.24 -11.39
N ARG A 382 14.23 5.02 -10.35
CA ARG A 382 13.44 5.09 -9.12
C ARG A 382 13.27 6.53 -8.62
N PRO A 383 12.04 7.06 -8.58
CA PRO A 383 11.77 8.31 -7.91
C PRO A 383 12.03 8.18 -6.40
N SER A 384 12.52 9.24 -5.75
CA SER A 384 12.73 9.22 -4.29
C SER A 384 11.41 9.39 -3.51
N PHE A 385 11.33 8.84 -2.29
CA PHE A 385 10.18 8.99 -1.37
C PHE A 385 8.83 8.49 -1.93
N VAL A 386 8.85 7.41 -2.71
CA VAL A 386 7.64 6.78 -3.27
C VAL A 386 7.34 5.45 -2.61
N LEU A 387 6.05 5.10 -2.57
CA LEU A 387 5.57 3.81 -2.07
C LEU A 387 5.15 2.89 -3.20
N GLY A 388 5.37 1.58 -3.02
CA GLY A 388 4.86 0.55 -3.93
C GLY A 388 5.47 0.64 -5.32
N GLY A 389 6.70 1.15 -5.40
CA GLY A 389 7.46 1.35 -6.62
C GLY A 389 6.84 2.32 -7.64
N ARG A 390 6.05 3.30 -7.19
CA ARG A 390 5.39 4.26 -8.10
C ARG A 390 6.42 4.99 -8.97
N GLY A 391 6.21 4.95 -10.29
CA GLY A 391 7.10 5.60 -11.27
C GLY A 391 8.45 4.92 -11.45
N MET A 392 8.60 3.65 -11.01
CA MET A 392 9.81 2.87 -11.22
C MET A 392 9.79 2.14 -12.56
N PHE A 393 10.91 2.17 -13.28
CA PHE A 393 11.04 1.55 -14.60
C PHE A 393 12.37 0.80 -14.72
N ILE A 394 12.34 -0.45 -15.18
CA ILE A 394 13.56 -1.13 -15.66
C ILE A 394 13.73 -0.79 -17.13
N VAL A 395 14.93 -0.34 -17.48
CA VAL A 395 15.24 0.16 -18.81
C VAL A 395 16.41 -0.63 -19.37
N TYR A 396 16.26 -1.16 -20.58
CA TYR A 396 17.26 -2.00 -21.25
C TYR A 396 18.04 -1.28 -22.35
N SER A 397 17.57 -0.12 -22.80
CA SER A 397 18.22 0.67 -23.85
C SER A 397 18.03 2.17 -23.65
N GLU A 398 18.84 2.97 -24.33
CA GLU A 398 18.71 4.43 -24.34
C GLU A 398 17.36 4.89 -24.90
N ASP A 399 16.81 4.21 -25.91
CA ASP A 399 15.52 4.57 -26.50
C ASP A 399 14.38 4.34 -25.51
N GLU A 400 14.40 3.21 -24.79
CA GLU A 400 13.47 2.96 -23.69
C GLU A 400 13.62 4.01 -22.57
N PHE A 401 14.86 4.41 -22.27
CA PHE A 401 15.15 5.41 -21.23
C PHE A 401 14.47 6.74 -21.53
N LYS A 402 14.66 7.26 -22.74
CA LYS A 402 14.08 8.53 -23.20
C LYS A 402 12.55 8.50 -23.19
N ALA A 403 11.93 7.34 -23.38
CA ALA A 403 10.48 7.20 -23.37
C ALA A 403 9.85 7.34 -21.98
N VAL A 404 10.59 7.02 -20.90
CA VAL A 404 10.03 6.93 -19.53
C VAL A 404 10.64 7.92 -18.54
N VAL A 405 11.84 8.45 -18.79
CA VAL A 405 12.57 9.29 -17.81
C VAL A 405 11.76 10.48 -17.32
N ARG A 406 11.04 11.17 -18.22
CA ARG A 406 10.19 12.30 -17.88
C ARG A 406 9.10 11.91 -16.89
N GLN A 407 8.47 10.75 -17.08
CA GLN A 407 7.44 10.24 -16.19
C GLN A 407 7.99 9.98 -14.78
N ALA A 408 9.25 9.52 -14.67
CA ALA A 408 9.89 9.32 -13.37
C ALA A 408 10.09 10.64 -12.61
N PHE A 409 10.47 11.72 -13.30
CA PHE A 409 10.59 13.06 -12.68
C PHE A 409 9.22 13.67 -12.35
N ASP A 410 8.20 13.45 -13.17
CA ASP A 410 6.84 13.98 -12.95
C ASP A 410 6.16 13.37 -11.71
N VAL A 411 6.61 12.19 -11.23
CA VAL A 411 6.04 11.53 -10.04
C VAL A 411 6.30 12.34 -8.77
N MET A 412 7.50 12.89 -8.61
CA MET A 412 7.90 13.73 -7.48
C MET A 412 8.75 14.90 -7.99
N PRO A 413 8.09 16.01 -8.41
CA PRO A 413 8.79 17.22 -8.82
C PRO A 413 9.77 17.71 -7.74
N ASP A 414 10.89 18.26 -8.16
CA ASP A 414 11.98 18.79 -7.31
C ASP A 414 12.73 17.76 -6.45
N LYS A 415 12.41 16.46 -6.60
CA LYS A 415 13.16 15.36 -5.97
C LYS A 415 14.08 14.67 -6.97
N PRO A 416 15.23 14.16 -6.51
CA PRO A 416 16.12 13.40 -7.36
C PRO A 416 15.47 12.09 -7.83
N VAL A 417 15.79 11.69 -9.06
CA VAL A 417 15.57 10.33 -9.56
C VAL A 417 16.86 9.53 -9.36
N LEU A 418 16.72 8.34 -8.81
CA LEU A 418 17.78 7.39 -8.57
C LEU A 418 17.88 6.44 -9.77
N ILE A 419 19.12 6.16 -10.18
CA ILE A 419 19.44 5.23 -11.25
C ILE A 419 20.31 4.14 -10.63
N ASP A 420 19.76 2.94 -10.52
CA ASP A 420 20.43 1.78 -9.93
C ASP A 420 20.77 0.76 -11.05
N LYS A 421 21.90 0.07 -10.93
CA LYS A 421 22.23 -1.04 -11.81
C LYS A 421 21.24 -2.17 -11.57
N PHE A 422 20.53 -2.59 -12.62
CA PHE A 422 19.54 -3.65 -12.47
C PHE A 422 20.21 -5.02 -12.37
N LEU A 423 19.88 -5.77 -11.32
CA LEU A 423 20.40 -7.11 -11.06
C LEU A 423 19.51 -8.17 -11.72
N GLU A 424 19.72 -8.41 -13.01
CA GLU A 424 18.98 -9.46 -13.73
C GLU A 424 19.21 -10.86 -13.14
N ASP A 425 18.18 -11.71 -13.19
CA ASP A 425 18.20 -13.10 -12.69
C ASP A 425 18.62 -13.23 -11.21
N ALA A 426 18.46 -12.17 -10.41
CA ALA A 426 18.75 -12.21 -8.97
C ALA A 426 17.54 -12.73 -8.19
N ILE A 427 17.80 -13.59 -7.20
CA ILE A 427 16.79 -14.01 -6.21
C ILE A 427 16.50 -12.83 -5.30
N GLU A 428 15.24 -12.47 -5.12
CA GLU A 428 14.84 -11.45 -4.13
C GLU A 428 14.39 -12.13 -2.83
N LEU A 429 14.73 -11.51 -1.70
CA LEU A 429 14.50 -12.06 -0.36
C LEU A 429 14.02 -10.95 0.58
N ASP A 430 12.83 -11.11 1.14
CA ASP A 430 12.31 -10.26 2.22
C ASP A 430 12.66 -10.86 3.58
N VAL A 431 13.14 -10.02 4.50
CA VAL A 431 13.49 -10.44 5.87
C VAL A 431 12.83 -9.50 6.87
N ASP A 432 11.92 -10.05 7.67
CA ASP A 432 11.28 -9.32 8.77
C ASP A 432 12.00 -9.60 10.08
N CYS A 433 12.30 -8.54 10.83
CA CYS A 433 13.05 -8.54 12.07
C CYS A 433 12.33 -7.77 13.17
N ILE A 434 12.60 -8.13 14.42
CA ILE A 434 12.30 -7.32 15.60
C ILE A 434 13.60 -7.02 16.35
N SER A 435 13.79 -5.76 16.76
CA SER A 435 14.95 -5.34 17.55
C SER A 435 14.53 -4.52 18.76
N ASP A 436 15.18 -4.73 19.90
CA ASP A 436 15.01 -3.92 21.12
C ASP A 436 16.19 -2.94 21.37
N GLY A 437 16.99 -2.71 20.33
CA GLY A 437 18.23 -1.94 20.36
C GLY A 437 19.45 -2.72 20.85
N THR A 438 19.27 -3.87 21.51
CA THR A 438 20.36 -4.73 21.98
C THR A 438 20.35 -6.08 21.27
N THR A 439 19.20 -6.74 21.25
CA THR A 439 18.96 -8.02 20.60
C THR A 439 18.09 -7.79 19.38
N THR A 440 18.47 -8.42 18.27
CA THR A 440 17.67 -8.46 17.04
C THR A 440 17.35 -9.90 16.72
N VAL A 441 16.09 -10.21 16.47
CA VAL A 441 15.62 -11.55 16.12
C VAL A 441 14.91 -11.49 14.79
N ILE A 442 15.22 -12.44 13.91
CA ILE A 442 14.55 -12.60 12.63
C ILE A 442 13.20 -13.26 12.88
N GLY A 443 12.13 -12.61 12.43
CA GLY A 443 10.79 -13.16 12.42
C GLY A 443 10.60 -14.14 11.27
N GLY A 444 11.12 -13.85 10.08
CA GLY A 444 11.05 -14.74 8.94
C GLY A 444 11.83 -14.24 7.73
N MET A 445 12.23 -15.19 6.88
CA MET A 445 12.85 -14.94 5.57
C MET A 445 11.93 -15.51 4.49
N LEU A 446 11.62 -14.70 3.48
CA LEU A 446 10.67 -15.02 2.41
C LEU A 446 11.39 -14.90 1.08
N GLU A 447 11.67 -16.04 0.46
CA GLU A 447 12.32 -16.09 -0.85
C GLU A 447 11.26 -15.90 -1.94
N HIS A 448 11.45 -14.92 -2.82
CA HIS A 448 10.52 -14.68 -3.92
C HIS A 448 10.62 -15.80 -4.95
N ILE A 449 9.49 -16.14 -5.58
CA ILE A 449 9.45 -17.02 -6.75
C ILE A 449 9.90 -16.23 -7.97
N GLU A 450 9.35 -15.04 -8.19
CA GLU A 450 9.83 -14.10 -9.20
C GLU A 450 11.24 -13.60 -8.86
N PHE A 451 12.05 -13.35 -9.89
CA PHE A 451 13.34 -12.67 -9.71
C PHE A 451 13.15 -11.17 -9.44
N ALA A 452 14.20 -10.56 -8.90
CA ALA A 452 14.27 -9.14 -8.64
C ALA A 452 13.86 -8.33 -9.88
N GLY A 453 13.02 -7.31 -9.67
CA GLY A 453 12.39 -6.53 -10.72
C GLY A 453 10.89 -6.76 -10.89
N VAL A 454 10.34 -7.78 -10.23
CA VAL A 454 8.93 -7.80 -9.83
C VAL A 454 8.84 -7.27 -8.41
N HIS A 455 7.99 -6.27 -8.17
CA HIS A 455 7.85 -5.69 -6.85
C HIS A 455 7.45 -6.74 -5.80
N SER A 456 8.05 -6.73 -4.61
CA SER A 456 7.76 -7.67 -3.52
C SER A 456 6.28 -7.88 -3.23
N GLY A 457 5.49 -6.80 -3.22
CA GLY A 457 4.03 -6.87 -3.06
C GLY A 457 3.27 -7.68 -4.13
N ASP A 458 3.82 -7.81 -5.35
CA ASP A 458 3.23 -8.55 -6.46
C ASP A 458 3.85 -9.94 -6.63
N ALA A 459 5.03 -10.18 -6.06
CA ALA A 459 5.70 -11.48 -6.11
C ALA A 459 4.99 -12.53 -5.24
N ALA A 460 5.04 -13.77 -5.69
CA ALA A 460 4.81 -14.92 -4.85
C ALA A 460 6.06 -15.20 -4.01
N MET A 461 5.88 -15.65 -2.77
CA MET A 461 7.01 -15.86 -1.85
C MET A 461 6.89 -17.17 -1.09
N VAL A 462 8.03 -17.77 -0.77
CA VAL A 462 8.14 -19.04 -0.05
C VAL A 462 8.86 -18.83 1.28
N MET A 463 8.25 -19.32 2.36
CA MET A 463 8.85 -19.41 3.68
C MET A 463 8.80 -20.87 4.19
N PRO A 464 9.90 -21.45 4.68
CA PRO A 464 11.27 -20.91 4.63
C PRO A 464 11.82 -20.77 3.19
N PRO A 465 12.96 -20.08 2.99
CA PRO A 465 13.66 -20.07 1.71
C PRO A 465 13.94 -21.51 1.22
N HIS A 466 13.77 -21.75 -0.07
CA HIS A 466 13.71 -23.09 -0.65
C HIS A 466 14.86 -23.40 -1.62
N THR A 467 15.59 -22.39 -2.10
CA THR A 467 16.75 -22.59 -2.99
C THR A 467 18.07 -22.14 -2.38
N LEU A 468 18.04 -21.26 -1.38
CA LEU A 468 19.24 -20.72 -0.75
C LEU A 468 19.90 -21.70 0.23
N GLY A 469 21.22 -21.85 0.12
CA GLY A 469 22.02 -22.69 1.02
C GLY A 469 22.25 -22.05 2.39
N LYS A 470 22.54 -22.88 3.41
CA LYS A 470 22.75 -22.44 4.80
C LYS A 470 23.77 -21.29 4.93
N ALA A 471 24.89 -21.35 4.20
CA ALA A 471 25.93 -20.32 4.27
C ALA A 471 25.40 -18.94 3.84
N MET A 472 24.64 -18.88 2.75
CA MET A 472 24.01 -17.64 2.28
C MET A 472 22.96 -17.14 3.28
N LEU A 473 22.15 -18.03 3.83
CA LEU A 473 21.18 -17.67 4.86
C LEU A 473 21.88 -17.08 6.10
N ASP A 474 22.99 -17.67 6.54
CA ASP A 474 23.78 -17.13 7.66
C ASP A 474 24.39 -15.75 7.33
N THR A 475 24.79 -15.50 6.08
CA THR A 475 25.18 -14.17 5.60
C THR A 475 24.03 -13.17 5.67
N VAL A 476 22.83 -13.55 5.24
CA VAL A 476 21.61 -12.73 5.34
C VAL A 476 21.30 -12.39 6.79
N ARG A 477 21.45 -13.36 7.73
CA ARG A 477 21.26 -13.11 9.17
C ARG A 477 22.21 -12.04 9.67
N ALA A 478 23.50 -12.22 9.40
CA ALA A 478 24.54 -11.29 9.83
C ALA A 478 24.30 -9.87 9.28
N ALA A 479 23.95 -9.75 7.99
CA ALA A 479 23.61 -8.47 7.37
C ALA A 479 22.39 -7.81 8.03
N SER A 480 21.32 -8.59 8.27
CA SER A 480 20.10 -8.10 8.91
C SER A 480 20.35 -7.58 10.33
N HIS A 481 21.17 -8.28 11.11
CA HIS A 481 21.57 -7.84 12.45
C HIS A 481 22.44 -6.58 12.43
N ALA A 482 23.39 -6.50 11.48
CA ALA A 482 24.24 -5.32 11.32
C ALA A 482 23.43 -4.08 10.97
N LEU A 483 22.49 -4.21 10.02
CA LEU A 483 21.59 -3.12 9.62
C LEU A 483 20.70 -2.66 10.77
N ALA A 484 20.08 -3.59 11.51
CA ALA A 484 19.25 -3.26 12.68
C ALA A 484 20.03 -2.44 13.72
N LYS A 485 21.29 -2.83 13.97
CA LYS A 485 22.17 -2.14 14.91
C LYS A 485 22.57 -0.76 14.41
N ALA A 486 23.02 -0.64 13.17
CA ALA A 486 23.47 0.63 12.59
C ALA A 486 22.32 1.66 12.52
N LEU A 487 21.11 1.20 12.16
CA LEU A 487 19.90 2.02 12.13
C LEU A 487 19.27 2.23 13.51
N LYS A 488 19.80 1.63 14.58
CA LYS A 488 19.29 1.75 15.95
C LYS A 488 17.79 1.40 16.04
N VAL A 489 17.41 0.30 15.40
CA VAL A 489 16.01 -0.13 15.31
C VAL A 489 15.48 -0.48 16.70
N VAL A 490 14.28 0.01 17.01
CA VAL A 490 13.49 -0.38 18.18
C VAL A 490 12.06 -0.66 17.74
N GLY A 491 11.69 -1.92 17.65
CA GLY A 491 10.43 -2.38 17.05
C GLY A 491 10.69 -3.25 15.82
N LEU A 492 9.83 -3.15 14.81
CA LEU A 492 9.93 -3.91 13.55
C LEU A 492 10.90 -3.26 12.56
N MET A 493 11.55 -4.09 11.76
CA MET A 493 12.28 -3.71 10.56
C MET A 493 12.08 -4.77 9.49
N ASN A 494 12.02 -4.34 8.23
CA ASN A 494 12.07 -5.21 7.07
C ASN A 494 13.30 -4.86 6.22
N VAL A 495 13.95 -5.87 5.65
CA VAL A 495 15.08 -5.70 4.72
C VAL A 495 14.79 -6.49 3.46
N GLN A 496 15.01 -5.86 2.31
CA GLN A 496 14.96 -6.53 1.01
C GLN A 496 16.37 -6.72 0.47
N PHE A 497 16.69 -7.96 0.12
CA PHE A 497 17.96 -8.34 -0.46
C PHE A 497 17.78 -8.90 -1.86
N ALA A 498 18.81 -8.73 -2.69
CA ALA A 498 18.99 -9.48 -3.92
C ALA A 498 20.22 -10.39 -3.80
N ILE A 499 20.10 -11.65 -4.22
CA ILE A 499 21.21 -12.60 -4.28
C ILE A 499 21.48 -12.93 -5.74
N LYS A 500 22.71 -12.64 -6.19
CA LYS A 500 23.18 -12.95 -7.55
C LYS A 500 24.61 -13.46 -7.50
N ASP A 501 24.90 -14.55 -8.22
CA ASP A 501 26.23 -15.17 -8.30
C ASP A 501 26.87 -15.40 -6.92
N ASN A 502 26.05 -15.85 -5.96
CA ASN A 502 26.41 -16.07 -4.55
C ASN A 502 26.91 -14.81 -3.80
N GLN A 503 26.53 -13.62 -4.26
CA GLN A 503 26.76 -12.34 -3.61
C GLN A 503 25.44 -11.74 -3.12
N LEU A 504 25.47 -11.16 -1.92
CA LEU A 504 24.32 -10.53 -1.27
C LEU A 504 24.35 -9.02 -1.49
N TYR A 505 23.26 -8.46 -2.02
CA TYR A 505 23.08 -7.03 -2.22
C TYR A 505 21.88 -6.54 -1.41
N VAL A 506 22.05 -5.42 -0.70
CA VAL A 506 20.96 -4.72 -0.02
C VAL A 506 20.22 -3.86 -1.04
N LEU A 507 18.92 -4.07 -1.18
CA LEU A 507 18.05 -3.25 -2.04
C LEU A 507 17.48 -2.06 -1.26
N GLU A 508 16.78 -2.34 -0.16
CA GLU A 508 16.21 -1.34 0.73
C GLU A 508 16.06 -1.87 2.17
N VAL A 509 15.97 -0.95 3.12
CA VAL A 509 15.64 -1.22 4.52
C VAL A 509 14.47 -0.35 4.94
N ASN A 510 13.46 -0.98 5.52
CA ASN A 510 12.27 -0.34 6.02
C ASN A 510 12.23 -0.50 7.55
N PRO A 511 12.70 0.48 8.35
CA PRO A 511 12.73 0.41 9.81
C PRO A 511 11.33 0.62 10.45
N ARG A 512 10.36 -0.14 9.94
CA ARG A 512 8.93 -0.09 10.27
C ARG A 512 8.29 -1.46 10.04
N ALA A 513 6.99 -1.57 10.31
CA ALA A 513 6.22 -2.73 9.87
C ALA A 513 6.21 -2.83 8.33
N SER A 514 6.32 -4.06 7.82
CA SER A 514 6.12 -4.42 6.42
C SER A 514 4.77 -5.13 6.24
N ARG A 515 4.34 -5.26 4.99
CA ARG A 515 3.13 -6.03 4.65
C ARG A 515 3.27 -7.53 4.91
N THR A 516 4.48 -8.06 5.00
CA THR A 516 4.75 -9.49 5.24
C THR A 516 4.63 -9.89 6.70
N VAL A 517 4.60 -8.93 7.65
CA VAL A 517 4.51 -9.21 9.09
C VAL A 517 3.32 -10.10 9.48
N PRO A 518 2.08 -9.90 8.98
CA PRO A 518 0.96 -10.79 9.27
C PRO A 518 1.20 -12.22 8.73
N PHE A 519 1.70 -12.35 7.50
CA PHE A 519 2.03 -13.64 6.90
C PHE A 519 3.06 -14.40 7.74
N VAL A 520 4.18 -13.74 8.09
CA VAL A 520 5.23 -14.32 8.93
C VAL A 520 4.66 -14.73 10.28
N ALA A 521 3.90 -13.84 10.94
CA ALA A 521 3.29 -14.12 12.23
C ALA A 521 2.36 -15.34 12.19
N LYS A 522 1.63 -15.57 11.09
CA LYS A 522 0.80 -16.77 10.91
C LYS A 522 1.63 -18.02 10.60
N ALA A 523 2.70 -17.90 9.83
CA ALA A 523 3.59 -19.00 9.49
C ALA A 523 4.29 -19.60 10.73
N ILE A 524 4.81 -18.74 11.61
CA ILE A 524 5.54 -19.18 12.81
C ILE A 524 4.67 -19.27 14.08
N GLY A 525 3.45 -18.73 14.03
CA GLY A 525 2.52 -18.70 15.17
C GLY A 525 2.93 -17.72 16.28
N VAL A 526 3.74 -16.71 15.97
CA VAL A 526 4.21 -15.67 16.91
C VAL A 526 3.67 -14.31 16.50
N PRO A 527 3.00 -13.55 17.40
CA PRO A 527 2.43 -12.26 17.06
C PRO A 527 3.50 -11.15 17.05
N LEU A 528 4.30 -11.07 15.98
CA LEU A 528 5.43 -10.14 15.85
C LEU A 528 5.07 -8.68 16.16
N ALA A 529 3.92 -8.19 15.67
CA ALA A 529 3.45 -6.83 15.95
C ALA A 529 3.15 -6.58 17.44
N LYS A 530 2.64 -7.59 18.19
CA LYS A 530 2.44 -7.47 19.64
C LYS A 530 3.77 -7.33 20.37
N LEU A 531 4.74 -8.17 20.02
CA LEU A 531 6.08 -8.14 20.62
C LEU A 531 6.77 -6.80 20.34
N ALA A 532 6.70 -6.33 19.10
CA ALA A 532 7.30 -5.06 18.70
C ALA A 532 6.66 -3.87 19.40
N ALA A 533 5.34 -3.85 19.57
CA ALA A 533 4.66 -2.80 20.34
C ALA A 533 5.17 -2.74 21.78
N ARG A 534 5.34 -3.89 22.45
CA ARG A 534 5.90 -3.96 23.80
C ARG A 534 7.35 -3.47 23.85
N VAL A 535 8.15 -3.80 22.84
CA VAL A 535 9.52 -3.32 22.70
C VAL A 535 9.58 -1.80 22.51
N MET A 536 8.72 -1.22 21.67
CA MET A 536 8.64 0.24 21.48
C MET A 536 8.27 0.98 22.77
N THR A 537 7.60 0.33 23.72
CA THR A 537 7.31 0.85 25.08
C THR A 537 8.34 0.48 26.15
N GLY A 538 9.45 -0.18 25.78
CA GLY A 538 10.61 -0.41 26.64
C GLY A 538 10.83 -1.84 27.15
N SER A 539 10.00 -2.82 26.76
CA SER A 539 10.27 -4.24 27.08
C SER A 539 11.47 -4.76 26.29
N LYS A 540 12.24 -5.70 26.85
CA LYS A 540 13.32 -6.39 26.11
C LYS A 540 12.82 -7.71 25.51
N LEU A 541 13.41 -8.13 24.40
CA LEU A 541 13.09 -9.40 23.74
C LEU A 541 13.37 -10.61 24.63
N ALA A 542 14.38 -10.49 25.50
CA ALA A 542 14.67 -11.48 26.54
C ALA A 542 13.48 -11.68 27.50
N ASP A 543 12.88 -10.59 27.98
CA ASP A 543 11.74 -10.63 28.90
C ASP A 543 10.47 -11.18 28.22
N LEU A 544 10.37 -10.99 26.91
CA LEU A 544 9.26 -11.49 26.10
C LEU A 544 9.46 -12.94 25.63
N GLY A 545 10.60 -13.57 25.95
CA GLY A 545 10.89 -14.95 25.56
C GLY A 545 11.09 -15.16 24.06
N PHE A 546 11.38 -14.10 23.29
CA PHE A 546 11.59 -14.17 21.85
C PHE A 546 13.02 -13.73 21.50
N THR A 547 13.97 -14.62 21.74
CA THR A 547 15.43 -14.35 21.58
C THR A 547 16.07 -15.16 20.46
N ARG A 548 15.31 -16.03 19.80
CA ARG A 548 15.81 -16.91 18.74
C ARG A 548 14.82 -16.95 17.57
N GLU A 549 15.37 -17.13 16.38
CA GLU A 549 14.59 -17.27 15.16
C GLU A 549 13.78 -18.58 15.17
N LEU A 550 12.54 -18.50 14.70
CA LEU A 550 11.67 -19.66 14.51
C LEU A 550 11.41 -19.86 13.03
N THR A 551 11.62 -21.08 12.55
CA THR A 551 11.37 -21.46 11.15
C THR A 551 10.33 -22.58 11.06
N PRO A 552 9.29 -22.48 10.21
CA PRO A 552 8.29 -23.53 10.01
C PRO A 552 8.91 -24.85 9.52
N LYS A 553 8.42 -25.99 9.99
CA LYS A 553 8.75 -27.34 9.46
C LYS A 553 7.97 -27.71 8.20
N HIS A 554 7.26 -26.76 7.62
CA HIS A 554 6.33 -26.91 6.51
C HIS A 554 6.47 -25.68 5.60
N TRP A 555 5.94 -25.75 4.40
CA TRP A 555 6.03 -24.66 3.44
C TRP A 555 4.83 -23.74 3.55
N CYS A 556 5.11 -22.45 3.61
CA CYS A 556 4.14 -21.38 3.53
C CYS A 556 4.42 -20.61 2.24
N VAL A 557 3.42 -20.50 1.37
CA VAL A 557 3.51 -19.76 0.11
C VAL A 557 2.54 -18.60 0.14
N LYS A 558 3.05 -17.38 -0.04
CA LYS A 558 2.25 -16.18 -0.29
C LYS A 558 2.05 -16.04 -1.81
N GLU A 559 0.85 -15.74 -2.24
CA GLU A 559 0.53 -15.37 -3.63
C GLU A 559 -0.27 -14.06 -3.66
N ALA A 560 -0.08 -13.25 -4.70
CA ALA A 560 -0.73 -11.95 -4.86
C ALA A 560 -2.05 -12.05 -5.65
N VAL A 561 -3.02 -11.21 -5.30
CA VAL A 561 -4.32 -11.09 -5.98
C VAL A 561 -4.38 -9.78 -6.76
N PHE A 562 -4.62 -9.87 -8.06
CA PHE A 562 -4.59 -8.72 -8.96
C PHE A 562 -5.98 -8.25 -9.40
N PRO A 563 -6.19 -6.92 -9.54
CA PRO A 563 -7.49 -6.37 -9.91
C PRO A 563 -7.65 -6.17 -11.43
N PHE A 564 -6.81 -6.75 -12.30
CA PHE A 564 -6.80 -6.45 -13.74
C PHE A 564 -8.16 -6.62 -14.43
N ALA A 565 -8.99 -7.56 -13.98
CA ALA A 565 -10.36 -7.74 -14.48
C ALA A 565 -11.28 -6.53 -14.24
N ARG A 566 -10.96 -5.66 -13.27
CA ARG A 566 -11.67 -4.41 -12.97
C ARG A 566 -11.19 -3.22 -13.79
N PHE A 567 -10.07 -3.36 -14.50
CA PHE A 567 -9.45 -2.30 -15.29
C PHE A 567 -9.26 -2.72 -16.75
N PRO A 568 -10.35 -2.88 -17.54
CA PRO A 568 -10.23 -3.12 -18.98
C PRO A 568 -9.37 -2.05 -19.65
N GLY A 569 -8.49 -2.46 -20.57
CA GLY A 569 -7.56 -1.56 -21.25
C GLY A 569 -6.22 -1.36 -20.51
N ALA A 570 -6.14 -1.73 -19.23
CA ALA A 570 -4.87 -1.70 -18.49
C ALA A 570 -3.86 -2.70 -19.09
N THR A 571 -2.59 -2.34 -19.00
CA THR A 571 -1.48 -3.26 -19.29
C THR A 571 -1.35 -4.30 -18.18
N ILE A 572 -1.41 -5.59 -18.54
CA ILE A 572 -1.30 -6.72 -17.61
C ILE A 572 0.14 -7.23 -17.59
N VAL A 573 0.93 -6.71 -16.64
CA VAL A 573 2.34 -7.05 -16.50
C VAL A 573 2.81 -6.91 -15.05
N LEU A 574 3.71 -7.81 -14.65
CA LEU A 574 4.47 -7.68 -13.42
C LEU A 574 5.64 -6.72 -13.65
N SER A 575 5.86 -5.79 -12.73
CA SER A 575 6.86 -4.73 -12.87
C SER A 575 7.43 -4.35 -11.51
N PRO A 576 8.43 -3.44 -11.45
CA PRO A 576 8.91 -2.86 -10.20
C PRO A 576 7.85 -2.02 -9.48
N GLU A 577 6.74 -1.67 -10.14
CA GLU A 577 5.59 -1.04 -9.50
C GLU A 577 4.54 -2.09 -9.08
N MET A 578 4.10 -2.03 -7.82
CA MET A 578 3.06 -2.88 -7.24
C MET A 578 1.67 -2.55 -7.79
N ARG A 579 0.90 -3.60 -8.13
CA ARG A 579 -0.50 -3.51 -8.62
C ARG A 579 -1.47 -4.45 -7.91
N SER A 580 -1.01 -5.37 -7.08
CA SER A 580 -1.87 -6.29 -6.33
C SER A 580 -2.71 -5.54 -5.27
N THR A 581 -3.90 -6.08 -5.00
CA THR A 581 -4.85 -5.52 -4.02
C THR A 581 -4.98 -6.36 -2.76
N GLY A 582 -4.36 -7.54 -2.73
CA GLY A 582 -4.38 -8.45 -1.59
C GLY A 582 -3.51 -9.65 -1.83
N GLU A 583 -3.54 -10.58 -0.87
CA GLU A 583 -2.70 -11.78 -0.88
C GLU A 583 -3.43 -12.98 -0.26
N VAL A 584 -2.93 -14.16 -0.57
CA VAL A 584 -3.40 -15.44 -0.02
C VAL A 584 -2.22 -16.29 0.44
N MET A 585 -2.48 -17.21 1.38
CA MET A 585 -1.46 -18.09 1.95
C MET A 585 -1.82 -19.56 1.72
N GLY A 586 -0.94 -20.29 1.03
CA GLY A 586 -0.97 -21.74 0.90
C GLY A 586 -0.02 -22.39 1.90
N ILE A 587 -0.49 -23.40 2.65
CA ILE A 587 0.31 -24.10 3.66
C ILE A 587 0.24 -25.61 3.42
N ASP A 588 1.39 -26.26 3.31
CA ASP A 588 1.48 -27.71 3.20
C ASP A 588 2.88 -28.26 3.58
N ALA A 589 3.00 -29.56 3.80
CA ALA A 589 4.28 -30.24 3.97
C ALA A 589 5.03 -30.37 2.63
N ASP A 590 4.33 -30.45 1.50
CA ASP A 590 4.92 -30.38 0.16
C ASP A 590 4.82 -28.95 -0.42
N LEU A 591 5.92 -28.44 -0.95
CA LEU A 591 5.98 -27.09 -1.53
C LEU A 591 5.11 -26.95 -2.79
N GLY A 592 4.98 -28.01 -3.60
CA GLY A 592 4.11 -28.02 -4.76
C GLY A 592 2.64 -27.89 -4.37
N ILE A 593 2.19 -28.63 -3.36
CA ILE A 593 0.82 -28.50 -2.82
C ILE A 593 0.60 -27.13 -2.17
N ALA A 594 1.58 -26.62 -1.41
CA ALA A 594 1.49 -25.28 -0.82
C ALA A 594 1.31 -24.19 -1.90
N PHE A 595 2.10 -24.25 -2.98
CA PHE A 595 1.97 -23.34 -4.12
C PHE A 595 0.62 -23.52 -4.84
N ALA A 596 0.20 -24.76 -5.08
CA ALA A 596 -1.09 -25.05 -5.71
C ALA A 596 -2.29 -24.49 -4.91
N LYS A 597 -2.23 -24.58 -3.57
CA LYS A 597 -3.23 -23.97 -2.67
C LYS A 597 -3.24 -22.45 -2.78
N ALA A 598 -2.07 -21.81 -2.77
CA ALA A 598 -1.97 -20.36 -2.92
C ALA A 598 -2.52 -19.90 -4.27
N GLN A 599 -2.12 -20.54 -5.37
CA GLN A 599 -2.61 -20.24 -6.72
C GLN A 599 -4.13 -20.48 -6.85
N ALA A 600 -4.66 -21.56 -6.27
CA ALA A 600 -6.10 -21.84 -6.28
C ALA A 600 -6.91 -20.78 -5.52
N ALA A 601 -6.37 -20.26 -4.42
CA ALA A 601 -6.99 -19.19 -3.64
C ALA A 601 -6.92 -17.83 -4.36
N ALA A 602 -5.80 -17.52 -5.03
CA ALA A 602 -5.64 -16.29 -5.82
C ALA A 602 -6.51 -16.28 -7.08
N LYS A 603 -6.77 -17.47 -7.63
CA LYS A 603 -7.49 -17.76 -8.89
C LYS A 603 -6.79 -17.21 -10.14
N PRO A 604 -6.87 -17.91 -11.28
CA PRO A 604 -7.38 -19.28 -11.45
C PRO A 604 -6.40 -20.32 -10.87
N GLY A 605 -6.92 -21.47 -10.44
CA GLY A 605 -6.08 -22.58 -9.96
C GLY A 605 -5.27 -23.26 -11.06
N LEU A 606 -4.28 -24.05 -10.67
CA LEU A 606 -3.44 -24.81 -11.61
C LEU A 606 -4.24 -25.92 -12.30
N PRO A 607 -4.16 -26.07 -13.63
CA PRO A 607 -4.80 -27.18 -14.33
C PRO A 607 -4.00 -28.48 -14.18
N THR A 608 -4.66 -29.63 -14.25
CA THR A 608 -4.02 -30.96 -14.23
C THR A 608 -4.05 -31.66 -15.60
N SER A 609 -4.74 -31.10 -16.60
CA SER A 609 -4.76 -31.61 -17.97
C SER A 609 -5.17 -30.50 -18.95
N GLY A 610 -5.07 -30.76 -20.24
CA GLY A 610 -5.49 -29.83 -21.30
C GLY A 610 -4.32 -29.30 -22.12
N ASN A 611 -4.48 -28.08 -22.64
CA ASN A 611 -3.52 -27.47 -23.55
C ASN A 611 -2.82 -26.28 -22.90
N VAL A 612 -1.53 -26.13 -23.18
CA VAL A 612 -0.69 -25.04 -22.70
C VAL A 612 -0.26 -24.18 -23.87
N PHE A 613 -0.49 -22.87 -23.78
CA PHE A 613 0.13 -21.92 -24.69
C PHE A 613 1.45 -21.42 -24.11
N LEU A 614 2.54 -21.53 -24.88
CA LEU A 614 3.90 -21.21 -24.44
C LEU A 614 4.54 -20.21 -25.41
N SER A 615 4.88 -19.01 -24.95
CA SER A 615 5.54 -17.98 -25.77
C SER A 615 6.45 -17.10 -24.90
N VAL A 616 7.77 -17.19 -25.11
CA VAL A 616 8.77 -16.60 -24.20
C VAL A 616 9.75 -15.70 -24.94
N LYS A 617 10.32 -14.71 -24.23
CA LYS A 617 11.40 -13.86 -24.74
C LYS A 617 12.64 -14.69 -25.13
N ASP A 618 13.51 -14.12 -25.95
CA ASP A 618 14.64 -14.85 -26.53
C ASP A 618 15.60 -15.44 -25.50
N SER A 619 15.90 -14.71 -24.42
CA SER A 619 16.79 -15.18 -23.35
C SER A 619 16.22 -16.35 -22.53
N ASP A 620 14.90 -16.55 -22.57
CA ASP A 620 14.20 -17.61 -21.85
C ASP A 620 14.06 -18.90 -22.68
N LYS A 621 14.24 -18.82 -24.00
CA LYS A 621 14.06 -19.94 -24.94
C LYS A 621 14.87 -21.20 -24.59
N PRO A 622 16.16 -21.12 -24.19
CA PRO A 622 16.89 -22.33 -23.81
C PRO A 622 16.33 -22.98 -22.54
N ARG A 623 15.90 -22.16 -21.58
CA ARG A 623 15.42 -22.59 -20.26
C ARG A 623 13.99 -23.16 -20.31
N VAL A 624 13.17 -22.74 -21.29
CA VAL A 624 11.77 -23.18 -21.39
C VAL A 624 11.61 -24.60 -21.93
N VAL A 625 12.61 -25.12 -22.65
CA VAL A 625 12.59 -26.48 -23.24
C VAL A 625 12.32 -27.55 -22.19
N ASP A 626 12.98 -27.45 -21.04
CA ASP A 626 12.82 -28.40 -19.93
C ASP A 626 11.39 -28.36 -19.34
N ILE A 627 10.84 -27.16 -19.14
CA ILE A 627 9.46 -26.97 -18.66
C ILE A 627 8.47 -27.61 -19.64
N ALA A 628 8.62 -27.35 -20.94
CA ALA A 628 7.74 -27.89 -21.98
C ALA A 628 7.83 -29.43 -22.04
N ARG A 629 9.04 -30.01 -21.99
CA ARG A 629 9.24 -31.46 -21.96
C ARG A 629 8.53 -32.11 -20.78
N GLN A 630 8.63 -31.51 -19.61
CA GLN A 630 7.98 -32.04 -18.40
C GLN A 630 6.45 -31.89 -18.45
N LEU A 631 5.92 -30.80 -19.02
CA LEU A 631 4.48 -30.66 -19.24
C LEU A 631 3.94 -31.72 -20.20
N VAL A 632 4.66 -32.00 -21.31
CA VAL A 632 4.31 -33.10 -22.24
C VAL A 632 4.35 -34.44 -21.53
N ALA A 633 5.35 -34.71 -20.69
CA ALA A 633 5.43 -35.94 -19.90
C ALA A 633 4.25 -36.08 -18.91
N LEU A 634 3.65 -34.98 -18.48
CA LEU A 634 2.43 -34.95 -17.68
C LEU A 634 1.15 -35.04 -18.52
N GLY A 635 1.23 -35.17 -19.85
CA GLY A 635 0.09 -35.33 -20.75
C GLY A 635 -0.57 -34.02 -21.21
N PHE A 636 0.12 -32.88 -21.12
CA PHE A 636 -0.34 -31.64 -21.74
C PHE A 636 0.07 -31.54 -23.20
N ASN A 637 -0.77 -30.91 -24.03
CA ASN A 637 -0.39 -30.52 -25.39
C ASN A 637 0.17 -29.10 -25.40
N ILE A 638 1.30 -28.88 -26.06
CA ILE A 638 1.94 -27.57 -26.14
C ILE A 638 1.56 -26.88 -27.44
N TYR A 639 1.10 -25.63 -27.34
CA TYR A 639 0.80 -24.73 -28.45
C TYR A 639 1.72 -23.51 -28.35
N SER A 640 2.26 -23.03 -29.47
CA SER A 640 3.24 -21.95 -29.45
C SER A 640 3.28 -21.16 -30.76
N THR A 641 3.92 -19.99 -30.72
CA THR A 641 4.16 -19.10 -31.87
C THR A 641 5.56 -19.30 -32.45
N GLY A 642 5.74 -19.01 -33.75
CA GLY A 642 6.91 -19.39 -34.58
C GLY A 642 8.27 -19.46 -33.89
N GLY A 643 8.75 -18.36 -33.28
CA GLY A 643 10.10 -18.31 -32.68
C GLY A 643 10.33 -19.31 -31.53
N THR A 644 9.30 -19.65 -30.77
CA THR A 644 9.36 -20.64 -29.68
C THR A 644 9.07 -22.05 -30.19
N VAL A 645 8.21 -22.20 -31.20
CA VAL A 645 7.98 -23.49 -31.91
C VAL A 645 9.29 -24.06 -32.43
N LYS A 646 10.12 -23.24 -33.11
CA LYS A 646 11.40 -23.69 -33.65
C LYS A 646 12.30 -24.28 -32.58
N VAL A 647 12.52 -23.57 -31.48
CA VAL A 647 13.40 -24.02 -30.39
C VAL A 647 12.89 -25.31 -29.74
N LEU A 648 11.59 -25.45 -29.54
CA LEU A 648 11.00 -26.66 -28.97
C LEU A 648 11.13 -27.86 -29.91
N ALA A 649 10.83 -27.68 -31.20
CA ALA A 649 10.93 -28.72 -32.22
C ALA A 649 12.39 -29.18 -32.42
N ASP A 650 13.34 -28.23 -32.48
CA ASP A 650 14.78 -28.51 -32.59
C ASP A 650 15.30 -29.32 -31.38
N ASN A 651 14.61 -29.27 -30.23
CA ASN A 651 14.93 -30.03 -29.02
C ASN A 651 14.04 -31.26 -28.80
N GLY A 652 13.30 -31.68 -29.84
CA GLY A 652 12.47 -32.89 -29.82
C GLY A 652 11.22 -32.81 -28.94
N VAL A 653 10.77 -31.61 -28.56
CA VAL A 653 9.54 -31.42 -27.78
C VAL A 653 8.34 -31.31 -28.73
N PRO A 654 7.31 -32.18 -28.62
CA PRO A 654 6.10 -32.05 -29.41
C PRO A 654 5.41 -30.70 -29.18
N VAL A 655 5.18 -29.94 -30.25
CA VAL A 655 4.56 -28.61 -30.20
C VAL A 655 3.69 -28.38 -31.43
N HIS A 656 2.51 -27.81 -31.20
CA HIS A 656 1.60 -27.34 -32.25
C HIS A 656 1.84 -25.85 -32.53
N HIS A 657 1.97 -25.51 -33.81
CA HIS A 657 2.07 -24.11 -34.23
C HIS A 657 0.69 -23.43 -34.15
N VAL A 658 0.65 -22.23 -33.61
CA VAL A 658 -0.52 -21.32 -33.61
C VAL A 658 -0.10 -20.00 -34.23
N ALA A 659 -0.97 -19.43 -35.08
CA ALA A 659 -0.74 -18.12 -35.68
C ALA A 659 -0.70 -17.04 -34.60
N LYS A 660 0.18 -16.04 -34.75
CA LYS A 660 0.02 -14.79 -34.00
C LYS A 660 -1.30 -14.09 -34.37
N ILE A 661 -1.67 -13.10 -33.57
CA ILE A 661 -2.94 -12.37 -33.73
C ILE A 661 -3.02 -11.69 -35.11
N ASP A 662 -1.90 -11.19 -35.61
CA ASP A 662 -1.74 -10.55 -36.92
C ASP A 662 -1.49 -11.54 -38.07
N GLU A 663 -1.08 -12.78 -37.78
CA GLU A 663 -0.71 -13.79 -38.78
C GLU A 663 -1.90 -14.63 -39.27
N GLY A 664 -2.99 -14.78 -38.51
CA GLY A 664 -4.17 -15.53 -38.97
C GLY A 664 -5.08 -16.09 -37.86
N ARG A 665 -5.94 -17.06 -38.24
CA ARG A 665 -6.89 -17.75 -37.36
C ARG A 665 -6.87 -19.28 -37.55
N PRO A 666 -7.14 -20.08 -36.49
CA PRO A 666 -7.33 -19.63 -35.10
C PRO A 666 -5.99 -19.19 -34.49
N ASN A 667 -6.01 -18.06 -33.78
CA ASN A 667 -4.88 -17.61 -32.95
C ASN A 667 -5.13 -17.91 -31.47
N THR A 668 -4.14 -17.63 -30.60
CA THR A 668 -4.23 -17.91 -29.17
C THR A 668 -5.45 -17.28 -28.50
N VAL A 669 -5.86 -16.07 -28.89
CA VAL A 669 -7.03 -15.41 -28.30
C VAL A 669 -8.32 -16.16 -28.68
N ASP A 670 -8.43 -16.63 -29.93
CA ASP A 670 -9.56 -17.46 -30.36
C ASP A 670 -9.62 -18.76 -29.56
N MET A 671 -8.47 -19.41 -29.35
CA MET A 671 -8.38 -20.66 -28.60
C MET A 671 -8.74 -20.47 -27.11
N ILE A 672 -8.31 -19.36 -26.48
CA ILE A 672 -8.71 -19.01 -25.11
C ILE A 672 -10.23 -18.85 -25.03
N LYS A 673 -10.82 -18.09 -25.95
CA LYS A 673 -12.28 -17.86 -26.00
C LYS A 673 -13.07 -19.16 -26.19
N ASN A 674 -12.53 -20.10 -26.94
CA ASN A 674 -13.13 -21.41 -27.19
C ASN A 674 -12.88 -22.43 -26.06
N GLY A 675 -12.25 -22.04 -24.95
CA GLY A 675 -11.94 -22.93 -23.84
C GLY A 675 -10.87 -23.98 -24.16
N GLN A 676 -10.06 -23.75 -25.20
CA GLN A 676 -9.07 -24.70 -25.70
C GLN A 676 -7.70 -24.55 -25.03
N ILE A 677 -7.47 -23.55 -24.18
CA ILE A 677 -6.20 -23.33 -23.45
C ILE A 677 -6.49 -23.29 -21.95
N GLN A 678 -5.73 -24.04 -21.16
CA GLN A 678 -5.89 -24.14 -19.71
C GLN A 678 -4.75 -23.47 -18.93
N LEU A 679 -3.56 -23.35 -19.53
CA LEU A 679 -2.41 -22.66 -18.95
C LEU A 679 -1.72 -21.81 -20.02
N ILE A 680 -1.32 -20.62 -19.64
CA ILE A 680 -0.50 -19.73 -20.47
C ILE A 680 0.83 -19.50 -19.75
N ILE A 681 1.94 -19.74 -20.45
CA ILE A 681 3.27 -19.33 -20.02
C ILE A 681 3.75 -18.28 -21.03
N ASN A 682 3.74 -17.01 -20.61
CA ASN A 682 4.10 -15.90 -21.47
C ASN A 682 5.07 -14.92 -20.82
N THR A 683 6.36 -15.00 -21.15
CA THR A 683 7.36 -14.06 -20.63
C THR A 683 7.55 -12.88 -21.60
N PRO A 684 7.36 -11.62 -21.16
CA PRO A 684 7.42 -10.46 -22.04
C PRO A 684 8.87 -10.08 -22.38
N ALA A 685 9.07 -9.46 -23.54
CA ALA A 685 10.33 -8.80 -23.89
C ALA A 685 10.24 -7.29 -23.54
N GLY A 686 10.96 -6.86 -22.50
CA GLY A 686 10.92 -5.47 -22.01
C GLY A 686 9.75 -5.18 -21.04
N GLN A 687 9.65 -3.92 -20.60
CA GLN A 687 8.62 -3.49 -19.63
C GLN A 687 7.25 -3.23 -20.25
N ILE A 688 7.21 -2.81 -21.52
CA ILE A 688 5.95 -2.58 -22.25
C ILE A 688 5.68 -3.85 -23.05
N PRO A 689 4.68 -4.67 -22.66
CA PRO A 689 4.31 -5.83 -23.43
C PRO A 689 3.92 -5.39 -24.84
N ARG A 690 4.24 -6.22 -25.83
CA ARG A 690 3.74 -5.99 -27.18
C ARG A 690 2.20 -5.96 -27.14
N GLN A 691 1.57 -5.16 -27.99
CA GLN A 691 0.10 -5.04 -28.00
C GLN A 691 -0.59 -6.41 -28.06
N ASP A 692 0.00 -7.36 -28.80
CA ASP A 692 -0.55 -8.71 -28.91
C ASP A 692 -0.38 -9.56 -27.64
N GLU A 693 0.71 -9.38 -26.90
CA GLU A 693 0.89 -10.03 -25.59
C GLU A 693 -0.17 -9.55 -24.60
N ASN A 694 -0.44 -8.23 -24.57
CA ASN A 694 -1.46 -7.69 -23.67
C ASN A 694 -2.87 -8.20 -24.03
N LYS A 695 -3.18 -8.37 -25.32
CA LYS A 695 -4.45 -8.98 -25.77
C LYS A 695 -4.58 -10.43 -25.29
N ILE A 696 -3.52 -11.24 -25.36
CA ILE A 696 -3.52 -12.62 -24.86
C ILE A 696 -3.77 -12.65 -23.36
N ARG A 697 -3.06 -11.81 -22.59
CA ARG A 697 -3.21 -11.71 -21.13
C ARG A 697 -4.59 -11.22 -20.72
N ALA A 698 -5.12 -10.22 -21.41
CA ALA A 698 -6.48 -9.71 -21.17
C ALA A 698 -7.53 -10.81 -21.45
N ALA A 699 -7.36 -11.58 -22.53
CA ALA A 699 -8.22 -12.74 -22.81
C ALA A 699 -8.10 -13.80 -21.71
N ALA A 700 -6.89 -14.09 -21.22
CA ALA A 700 -6.66 -15.04 -20.14
C ALA A 700 -7.43 -14.65 -18.87
N TYR A 701 -7.33 -13.38 -18.45
CA TYR A 701 -8.06 -12.86 -17.30
C TYR A 701 -9.58 -12.90 -17.51
N ALA A 702 -10.06 -12.48 -18.68
CA ALA A 702 -11.49 -12.47 -19.00
C ALA A 702 -12.11 -13.88 -18.99
N HIS A 703 -11.34 -14.91 -19.35
CA HIS A 703 -11.79 -16.30 -19.42
C HIS A 703 -11.29 -17.16 -18.26
N SER A 704 -10.71 -16.55 -17.21
CA SER A 704 -10.18 -17.28 -16.04
C SER A 704 -9.20 -18.41 -16.39
N VAL A 705 -8.32 -18.17 -17.36
CA VAL A 705 -7.23 -19.10 -17.72
C VAL A 705 -5.99 -18.78 -16.87
N CYS A 706 -5.40 -19.81 -16.25
CA CYS A 706 -4.21 -19.67 -15.44
C CYS A 706 -3.04 -19.15 -16.29
N ILE A 707 -2.30 -18.16 -15.78
CA ILE A 707 -1.21 -17.51 -16.51
C ILE A 707 0.02 -17.32 -15.64
N MET A 708 1.19 -17.63 -16.21
CA MET A 708 2.50 -17.41 -15.63
C MET A 708 3.30 -16.49 -16.55
N THR A 709 3.73 -15.34 -16.03
CA THR A 709 4.46 -14.33 -16.82
C THR A 709 5.97 -14.34 -16.60
N THR A 710 6.47 -15.27 -15.77
CA THR A 710 7.88 -15.48 -15.47
C THR A 710 8.23 -16.96 -15.63
N LEU A 711 9.49 -17.26 -15.96
CA LEU A 711 9.94 -18.65 -16.03
C LEU A 711 9.97 -19.32 -14.65
N THR A 712 10.29 -18.57 -13.59
CA THR A 712 10.31 -19.11 -12.23
C THR A 712 8.90 -19.43 -11.73
N GLY A 713 7.93 -18.56 -11.99
CA GLY A 713 6.50 -18.85 -11.76
C GLY A 713 6.04 -20.07 -12.56
N ALA A 714 6.45 -20.21 -13.82
CA ALA A 714 6.16 -21.41 -14.61
C ALA A 714 6.75 -22.71 -14.02
N ARG A 715 7.96 -22.65 -13.42
CA ARG A 715 8.55 -23.79 -12.70
C ARG A 715 7.80 -24.12 -11.41
N ALA A 716 7.39 -23.11 -10.65
CA ALA A 716 6.57 -23.29 -9.45
C ALA A 716 5.21 -23.91 -9.80
N ALA A 717 4.56 -23.41 -10.86
CA ALA A 717 3.34 -23.98 -11.42
C ALA A 717 3.53 -25.45 -11.83
N LEU A 718 4.59 -25.77 -12.57
CA LEU A 718 4.89 -27.16 -12.95
C LEU A 718 5.08 -28.06 -11.72
N ARG A 719 5.76 -27.58 -10.67
CA ARG A 719 5.89 -28.32 -9.40
C ARG A 719 4.52 -28.56 -8.75
N GLY A 720 3.67 -27.54 -8.68
CA GLY A 720 2.31 -27.67 -8.17
C GLY A 720 1.45 -28.64 -8.97
N ILE A 721 1.53 -28.60 -10.30
CA ILE A 721 0.81 -29.52 -11.20
C ILE A 721 1.24 -30.97 -10.97
N LYS A 722 2.55 -31.22 -10.83
CA LYS A 722 3.06 -32.56 -10.51
C LYS A 722 2.49 -33.06 -9.18
N ALA A 723 2.57 -32.22 -8.15
CA ALA A 723 2.09 -32.57 -6.81
C ALA A 723 0.58 -32.87 -6.81
N LEU A 724 -0.23 -32.05 -7.50
CA LEU A 724 -1.67 -32.27 -7.64
C LEU A 724 -2.04 -33.58 -8.36
N LYS A 725 -1.13 -34.14 -9.17
CA LYS A 725 -1.35 -35.44 -9.82
C LYS A 725 -0.96 -36.63 -8.95
N SER A 726 0.01 -36.46 -8.06
CA SER A 726 0.52 -37.52 -7.19
C SER A 726 -0.16 -37.55 -5.82
N GLU A 727 -0.69 -36.42 -5.35
CA GLU A 727 -1.20 -36.25 -3.99
C GLU A 727 -2.61 -35.68 -3.99
N GLN A 728 -3.38 -36.01 -2.94
CA GLN A 728 -4.70 -35.41 -2.73
C GLN A 728 -4.57 -34.09 -1.98
N LEU A 729 -5.32 -33.08 -2.42
CA LEU A 729 -5.36 -31.77 -1.76
C LEU A 729 -6.09 -31.86 -0.41
N GLY A 730 -5.34 -31.75 0.69
CA GLY A 730 -5.88 -31.76 2.06
C GLY A 730 -6.04 -30.37 2.67
N VAL A 731 -6.86 -30.28 3.73
CA VAL A 731 -7.05 -29.04 4.52
C VAL A 731 -6.64 -29.26 5.97
N LYS A 732 -6.09 -28.21 6.59
CA LYS A 732 -5.68 -28.23 8.00
C LYS A 732 -5.88 -26.85 8.62
N PRO A 733 -6.53 -26.73 9.79
CA PRO A 733 -6.72 -25.45 10.44
C PRO A 733 -5.39 -24.91 10.99
N ILE A 734 -5.26 -23.59 11.11
CA ILE A 734 -4.02 -22.93 11.56
C ILE A 734 -3.55 -23.42 12.94
N GLN A 735 -4.49 -23.75 13.83
CA GLN A 735 -4.20 -24.31 15.16
C GLN A 735 -3.46 -25.64 15.07
N GLY A 736 -3.69 -26.43 14.02
CA GLY A 736 -2.98 -27.68 13.79
C GLY A 736 -1.50 -27.49 13.42
N TYR A 737 -1.09 -26.28 13.04
CA TYR A 737 0.32 -25.94 12.75
C TYR A 737 1.03 -25.31 13.96
N LYS A 738 0.32 -25.09 15.08
CA LYS A 738 0.90 -24.52 16.30
C LYS A 738 2.07 -25.37 16.79
N GLY A 739 3.21 -24.72 17.06
CA GLY A 739 4.43 -25.40 17.51
C GLY A 739 5.16 -26.20 16.42
N ASN A 740 4.69 -26.18 15.17
CA ASN A 740 5.33 -26.87 14.05
C ASN A 740 6.49 -26.04 13.46
N VAL A 741 7.40 -25.62 14.33
CA VAL A 741 8.56 -24.78 14.03
C VAL A 741 9.85 -25.40 14.59
N VAL A 742 10.98 -24.96 14.09
CA VAL A 742 12.33 -25.25 14.61
C VAL A 742 12.95 -23.94 15.07
N THR A 743 13.63 -23.99 16.21
CA THR A 743 14.44 -22.87 16.69
C THR A 743 15.83 -22.96 16.08
N ILE A 744 16.28 -21.87 15.48
CA ILE A 744 17.62 -21.75 14.89
C ILE A 744 18.57 -21.08 15.88
#